data_AF-A0A5B6U6V0-F1
#
_entry.id   AF-A0A5B6U6V0-F1
#
_cell.length_a   1.000
_cell.length_b   1.000
_cell.length_c   1.000
_cell.angle_alpha   90.00
_cell.angle_beta   90.00
_cell.angle_gamma   90.00
#
_symmetry.space_group_name_H-M   'P 1'
#
loop_
_entity.id
_entity.type
_entity.pdbx_description
1 polymer ?
#
loop_
_entity_poly.entity_id
_entity_poly.type
_entity_poly.pdbx_seq_one_letter_code
_entity_poly.pdbx_strand_id
1 'polypeptide(L)'
;MYYSQFLSRVCMPHAVLLQPKESWNSSKSNDEIIVGHCTKVPRNSNLEKLRSGYLFPEISRHESEHLRKNPDASLIRLGIGDTTQPIPDTITLAMAEQVRGLSTIQGYRGYGAEQGNMALRKAVAGKFYQDMGIKANEIFVSDGAQCDISRLQMLLGSNVTVAVQDPSFPAYIDSSVVVGQAGELEEETGKYGNIIYMNCGPENDFFPDLSTIPRTDIIFLCSPNNPTGHAASWQQLKQLVEFAKAKGSIIVHDSAYAAYIRDGSPRSIFAIPGAKEVAIEISSFSKFAGFTGVRLGWTVVPEELLYSNGFPVIKDFNRIVCTCFNGASNIAQAGGLACLSTDGYQDLCKVIDYYMENAKILVDGFTSLGWKVYGGKNAPYIWVHFPGMSSWNVFAEILKKTNIVTIPGRGFGPGGEEYIRVSIFCADVRDYDAVERAIKEADPIDVLVVNHGVYYMEEFETQGLDVMKTMIDVNLMGSFNVIKAALPLMKDREDKRPASIALMSSMAGQAGIYGFAVYSATRFGLRGLAEALQQELLVNNIHLSIIFPPVTETSGIEQVEFISVLTFEARERMPEITKIILGSSPGMKTEEVGKITIQGIKSGSFSIPCRLDGRAVAIATAGLSPQTSFLMASIEVVFAGLFRFVALLLQWRGYAIIEKYNYSHKKQQVE
;
A
#
# COMPACT_ATOMS: atom_id res chain seq x y z
N MET A 1 -42.36 -18.72 8.12
CA MET A 1 -42.84 -19.38 9.37
C MET A 1 -41.74 -20.32 9.83
N TYR A 2 -41.28 -20.17 11.08
CA TYR A 2 -40.17 -20.88 11.73
C TYR A 2 -38.75 -20.65 11.16
N TYR A 3 -38.13 -19.51 11.52
CA TYR A 3 -36.68 -19.41 11.85
C TYR A 3 -36.29 -17.99 12.39
N SER A 4 -37.15 -17.31 13.16
CA SER A 4 -36.84 -15.95 13.68
C SER A 4 -37.18 -15.72 15.17
N GLN A 5 -37.26 -16.77 15.99
CA GLN A 5 -37.72 -16.64 17.39
C GLN A 5 -36.82 -17.35 18.43
N PHE A 6 -35.51 -17.39 18.24
CA PHE A 6 -34.60 -18.01 19.23
C PHE A 6 -33.37 -17.17 19.64
N LEU A 7 -33.36 -15.86 19.37
CA LEU A 7 -32.29 -14.96 19.82
C LEU A 7 -32.77 -13.81 20.73
N SER A 8 -33.83 -14.04 21.51
CA SER A 8 -34.21 -13.14 22.59
C SER A 8 -34.45 -13.93 23.87
N ARG A 9 -33.37 -14.16 24.65
CA ARG A 9 -33.35 -14.48 26.09
C ARG A 9 -31.99 -15.04 26.51
N VAL A 10 -30.97 -14.18 26.55
CA VAL A 10 -29.96 -14.23 27.62
C VAL A 10 -29.61 -12.78 27.93
N CYS A 11 -30.14 -12.28 29.05
CA CYS A 11 -29.65 -11.05 29.67
C CYS A 11 -28.22 -11.31 30.15
N MET A 12 -27.23 -10.64 29.56
CA MET A 12 -25.93 -10.45 30.21
C MET A 12 -25.86 -9.02 30.77
N PRO A 13 -25.52 -8.84 32.05
CA PRO A 13 -25.44 -7.52 32.65
C PRO A 13 -24.15 -6.81 32.24
N HIS A 14 -24.31 -5.56 31.79
CA HIS A 14 -23.38 -4.42 31.91
C HIS A 14 -21.88 -4.77 31.91
N ALA A 15 -21.26 -4.72 30.72
CA ALA A 15 -19.82 -4.54 30.61
C ALA A 15 -19.46 -3.15 31.18
N VAL A 16 -18.94 -3.15 32.41
CA VAL A 16 -18.39 -1.96 33.05
C VAL A 16 -17.16 -1.52 32.25
N LEU A 17 -17.27 -0.33 31.67
CA LEU A 17 -16.16 0.44 31.11
C LEU A 17 -15.06 0.65 32.14
N LEU A 18 -13.82 0.33 31.79
CA LEU A 18 -12.63 0.89 32.43
C LEU A 18 -11.62 1.34 31.35
N GLN A 19 -11.39 2.65 31.31
CA GLN A 19 -10.22 3.36 30.75
C GLN A 19 -9.55 4.12 31.92
N PRO A 20 -8.36 4.75 31.80
CA PRO A 20 -7.09 4.36 31.15
C PRO A 20 -5.81 4.57 32.04
N LYS A 21 -4.67 4.01 31.56
CA LYS A 21 -3.20 4.28 31.75
C LYS A 21 -2.66 4.99 33.03
N GLU A 22 -1.57 4.44 33.63
CA GLU A 22 -0.19 4.98 33.60
C GLU A 22 0.85 4.18 34.44
N SER A 23 2.12 4.44 34.13
CA SER A 23 3.41 4.01 34.73
C SER A 23 3.42 3.24 36.07
N TRP A 24 3.99 2.02 36.04
CA TRP A 24 4.48 1.34 37.24
C TRP A 24 5.82 1.94 37.69
N ASN A 25 5.82 3.18 38.18
CA ASN A 25 6.88 3.70 39.04
C ASN A 25 6.29 3.93 40.44
N SER A 26 6.96 3.32 41.41
CA SER A 26 6.60 3.29 42.82
C SER A 26 6.61 4.68 43.44
N SER A 27 5.46 5.33 43.50
CA SER A 27 5.17 6.23 44.61
C SER A 27 3.68 6.23 44.94
N LYS A 28 3.45 5.99 46.23
CA LYS A 28 2.18 5.84 46.95
C LYS A 28 1.02 6.68 46.41
N SER A 29 -0.02 5.96 45.97
CA SER A 29 -1.45 6.08 46.31
C SER A 29 -2.31 5.98 45.06
N ASN A 30 -2.85 4.79 44.78
CA ASN A 30 -4.09 4.62 44.03
C ASN A 30 -4.67 3.25 44.39
N ASP A 31 -5.87 3.26 44.98
CA ASP A 31 -6.66 2.08 45.30
C ASP A 31 -7.14 1.42 44.00
N GLU A 32 -6.30 0.62 43.35
CA GLU A 32 -6.75 -0.29 42.31
C GLU A 32 -7.59 -1.40 42.96
N ILE A 33 -8.85 -1.53 42.52
CA ILE A 33 -9.75 -2.59 42.97
C ILE A 33 -9.17 -3.92 42.47
N ILE A 34 -8.50 -4.66 43.36
CA ILE A 34 -8.05 -6.03 43.10
C ILE A 34 -9.31 -6.90 42.95
N VAL A 35 -9.67 -7.23 41.71
CA VAL A 35 -10.77 -8.15 41.41
C VAL A 35 -10.26 -9.59 41.53
N GLY A 36 -10.22 -10.16 42.75
CA GLY A 36 -10.00 -11.60 42.97
C GLY A 36 -8.90 -11.99 43.97
N HIS A 37 -8.57 -13.29 44.01
CA HIS A 37 -7.52 -13.86 44.87
C HIS A 37 -6.16 -13.88 44.16
N CYS A 38 -5.11 -13.35 44.80
CA CYS A 38 -3.75 -13.40 44.27
C CYS A 38 -3.10 -14.77 44.50
N THR A 39 -2.52 -15.36 43.44
CA THR A 39 -1.67 -16.56 43.60
C THR A 39 -0.31 -16.19 44.22
N LYS A 40 0.49 -17.20 44.58
CA LYS A 40 1.88 -17.01 45.07
C LYS A 40 2.94 -17.13 43.97
N VAL A 41 2.55 -17.27 42.71
CA VAL A 41 3.51 -17.38 41.59
C VAL A 41 4.04 -15.97 41.30
N PRO A 42 5.36 -15.71 41.42
CA PRO A 42 5.90 -14.41 41.05
C PRO A 42 5.70 -14.18 39.55
N ARG A 43 5.38 -12.94 39.17
CA ARG A 43 5.37 -12.54 37.77
C ARG A 43 6.79 -12.69 37.20
N ASN A 44 6.90 -13.07 35.93
CA ASN A 44 8.17 -13.12 35.24
C ASN A 44 8.75 -11.70 35.16
N SER A 45 9.90 -11.45 35.81
CA SER A 45 10.56 -10.14 35.87
C SER A 45 10.92 -9.60 34.49
N ASN A 46 11.17 -10.46 33.50
CA ASN A 46 11.39 -10.02 32.12
C ASN A 46 10.13 -9.39 31.49
N LEU A 47 8.93 -9.87 31.86
CA LEU A 47 7.66 -9.27 31.41
C LEU A 47 7.33 -7.98 32.15
N GLU A 48 8.01 -7.67 33.25
CA GLU A 48 7.86 -6.39 33.97
C GLU A 48 8.68 -5.28 33.31
N LYS A 49 9.75 -5.65 32.57
CA LYS A 49 10.57 -4.70 31.80
C LYS A 49 9.84 -4.11 30.59
N LEU A 50 8.85 -4.81 30.03
CA LEU A 50 8.03 -4.30 28.93
C LEU A 50 7.12 -3.17 29.44
N ARG A 51 7.52 -1.91 29.22
CA ARG A 51 6.83 -0.72 29.75
C ARG A 51 5.62 -0.27 28.94
N SER A 52 5.53 -0.64 27.67
CA SER A 52 4.40 -0.32 26.78
C SER A 52 3.79 -1.58 26.19
N GLY A 53 2.50 -1.51 25.83
CA GLY A 53 1.90 -2.52 24.97
C GLY A 53 2.65 -2.64 23.64
N TYR A 54 2.60 -3.82 23.03
CA TYR A 54 3.18 -4.06 21.71
C TYR A 54 2.59 -3.06 20.70
N LEU A 55 3.41 -2.57 19.77
CA LEU A 55 3.07 -1.48 18.86
C LEU A 55 1.72 -1.66 18.16
N PHE A 56 1.50 -2.82 17.54
CA PHE A 56 0.30 -3.03 16.73
C PHE A 56 -1.00 -3.10 17.55
N PRO A 57 -1.05 -3.79 18.71
CA PRO A 57 -2.16 -3.64 19.65
C PRO A 57 -2.46 -2.21 20.09
N GLU A 58 -1.45 -1.37 20.31
CA GLU A 58 -1.69 0.05 20.63
C GLU A 58 -2.33 0.80 19.45
N ILE A 59 -1.91 0.53 18.21
CA ILE A 59 -2.55 1.09 17.01
C ILE A 59 -4.01 0.65 16.94
N SER A 60 -4.31 -0.63 17.11
CA SER A 60 -5.70 -1.13 17.15
C SER A 60 -6.54 -0.51 18.26
N ARG A 61 -5.94 -0.18 19.41
CA ARG A 61 -6.61 0.56 20.50
C ARG A 61 -6.96 1.99 20.06
N HIS A 62 -6.03 2.69 19.40
CA HIS A 62 -6.28 4.03 18.85
C HIS A 62 -7.34 4.02 17.75
N GLU A 63 -7.35 3.02 16.86
CA GLU A 63 -8.41 2.80 15.87
C GLU A 63 -9.77 2.65 16.55
N SER A 64 -9.86 1.76 17.56
CA SER A 64 -11.10 1.50 18.30
C SER A 64 -11.60 2.73 19.04
N GLU A 65 -10.71 3.50 19.67
CA GLU A 65 -11.07 4.77 20.32
C GLU A 65 -11.54 5.83 19.32
N HIS A 66 -10.91 5.90 18.15
CA HIS A 66 -11.29 6.83 17.08
C HIS A 66 -12.68 6.51 16.53
N LEU A 67 -12.96 5.23 16.24
CA LEU A 67 -14.27 4.75 15.80
C LEU A 67 -15.34 4.95 16.88
N ARG A 68 -15.01 4.75 18.16
CA ARG A 68 -15.96 5.04 19.25
C ARG A 68 -16.33 6.53 19.33
N LYS A 69 -15.36 7.42 19.08
CA LYS A 69 -15.58 8.88 19.09
C LYS A 69 -16.24 9.37 17.79
N ASN A 70 -16.06 8.66 16.70
CA ASN A 70 -16.57 8.98 15.37
C ASN A 70 -17.20 7.72 14.75
N PRO A 71 -18.43 7.33 15.17
CA PRO A 71 -19.05 6.08 14.73
C PRO A 71 -19.26 5.97 13.21
N ASP A 72 -19.42 7.12 12.55
CA ASP A 72 -19.61 7.23 11.10
C ASP A 72 -18.29 7.40 10.33
N ALA A 73 -17.14 7.32 11.00
CA ALA A 73 -15.85 7.49 10.35
C ALA A 73 -15.42 6.22 9.60
N SER A 74 -15.31 6.35 8.27
CA SER A 74 -14.65 5.36 7.42
C SER A 74 -13.15 5.35 7.64
N LEU A 75 -12.60 4.23 8.12
CA LEU A 75 -11.18 4.13 8.48
C LEU A 75 -10.37 3.47 7.36
N ILE A 76 -9.45 4.22 6.75
CA ILE A 76 -8.50 3.67 5.77
C ILE A 76 -7.25 3.18 6.52
N ARG A 77 -6.98 1.87 6.47
CA ARG A 77 -5.88 1.25 7.22
C ARG A 77 -4.61 1.16 6.41
N LEU A 78 -3.78 2.20 6.52
CA LEU A 78 -2.45 2.26 5.92
C LEU A 78 -1.34 1.96 6.95
N GLY A 79 -1.74 1.42 8.10
CA GLY A 79 -0.90 1.18 9.27
C GLY A 79 -0.24 -0.19 9.23
N ILE A 80 -0.88 -1.20 9.85
CA ILE A 80 -0.36 -2.57 9.92
C ILE A 80 -0.13 -3.08 8.50
N GLY A 81 1.03 -3.67 8.22
CA GLY A 81 1.39 -4.13 6.87
C GLY A 81 0.67 -5.42 6.49
N ASP A 82 -0.64 -5.50 6.69
CA ASP A 82 -1.47 -6.63 6.29
C ASP A 82 -1.72 -6.60 4.78
N THR A 83 -1.82 -7.79 4.19
CA THR A 83 -2.08 -7.96 2.75
C THR A 83 -3.58 -8.00 2.50
N THR A 84 -4.02 -7.43 1.38
CA THR A 84 -5.42 -7.09 1.16
C THR A 84 -5.99 -7.63 -0.15
N GLN A 85 -5.13 -7.95 -1.12
CA GLN A 85 -5.53 -8.73 -2.28
C GLN A 85 -5.83 -10.18 -1.88
N PRO A 86 -6.86 -10.80 -2.49
CA PRO A 86 -7.12 -12.22 -2.33
C PRO A 86 -5.91 -13.08 -2.70
N ILE A 87 -5.79 -14.22 -2.03
CA ILE A 87 -4.83 -15.25 -2.42
C ILE A 87 -5.29 -15.83 -3.78
N PRO A 88 -4.39 -15.97 -4.78
CA PRO A 88 -4.74 -16.52 -6.08
C PRO A 88 -5.43 -17.89 -6.03
N ASP A 89 -6.39 -18.13 -6.93
CA ASP A 89 -7.19 -19.36 -6.96
C ASP A 89 -6.35 -20.63 -7.10
N THR A 90 -5.28 -20.59 -7.90
CA THR A 90 -4.31 -21.69 -8.05
C THR A 90 -3.82 -22.20 -6.69
N ILE A 91 -3.66 -21.30 -5.71
CA ILE A 91 -3.16 -21.61 -4.37
C ILE A 91 -4.32 -22.01 -3.44
N THR A 92 -5.45 -21.29 -3.46
CA THR A 92 -6.59 -21.60 -2.60
C THR A 92 -7.27 -22.92 -2.97
N LEU A 93 -7.29 -23.29 -4.25
CA LEU A 93 -7.76 -24.59 -4.72
C LEU A 93 -6.89 -25.73 -4.22
N ALA A 94 -5.57 -25.58 -4.19
CA ALA A 94 -4.66 -26.58 -3.62
C ALA A 94 -4.89 -26.78 -2.11
N MET A 95 -5.15 -25.69 -1.38
CA MET A 95 -5.55 -25.77 0.03
C MET A 95 -6.90 -26.48 0.20
N ALA A 96 -7.88 -26.16 -0.62
CA ALA A 96 -9.21 -26.77 -0.59
C ALA A 96 -9.16 -28.26 -0.95
N GLU A 97 -8.33 -28.66 -1.91
CA GLU A 97 -8.08 -30.05 -2.26
C GLU A 97 -7.45 -30.80 -1.09
N GLN A 98 -6.44 -30.21 -0.42
CA GLN A 98 -5.86 -30.79 0.78
C GLN A 98 -6.91 -31.00 1.88
N VAL A 99 -7.81 -30.04 2.11
CA VAL A 99 -8.92 -30.17 3.07
C VAL A 99 -9.84 -31.35 2.69
N ARG A 100 -10.24 -31.46 1.42
CA ARG A 100 -11.07 -32.59 0.95
C ARG A 100 -10.33 -33.92 1.05
N GLY A 101 -9.03 -33.93 0.78
CA GLY A 101 -8.18 -35.12 0.93
C GLY A 101 -8.19 -35.66 2.36
N LEU A 102 -8.20 -34.77 3.36
CA LEU A 102 -8.26 -35.15 4.77
C LEU A 102 -9.58 -35.85 5.17
N SER A 103 -10.64 -35.76 4.37
CA SER A 103 -11.89 -36.51 4.61
C SER A 103 -11.91 -37.89 3.92
N THR A 104 -10.79 -38.37 3.39
CA THR A 104 -10.67 -39.68 2.71
C THR A 104 -9.65 -40.57 3.39
N ILE A 105 -9.82 -41.90 3.34
CA ILE A 105 -8.87 -42.86 3.93
C ILE A 105 -7.48 -42.73 3.27
N GLN A 106 -7.44 -42.54 1.95
CA GLN A 106 -6.20 -42.47 1.18
C GLN A 106 -5.45 -41.15 1.40
N GLY A 107 -6.18 -40.03 1.45
CA GLY A 107 -5.61 -38.68 1.59
C GLY A 107 -5.36 -38.23 3.03
N TYR A 108 -6.02 -38.84 4.03
CA TYR A 108 -5.83 -38.46 5.43
C TYR A 108 -4.40 -38.74 5.90
N ARG A 109 -3.79 -37.72 6.50
CA ARG A 109 -2.52 -37.80 7.23
C ARG A 109 -2.65 -36.96 8.49
N GLY A 110 -2.25 -37.54 9.63
CA GLY A 110 -2.22 -36.87 10.93
C GLY A 110 -1.01 -35.94 11.06
N TYR A 111 -0.19 -36.15 12.09
CA TYR A 111 1.07 -35.40 12.24
C TYR A 111 1.97 -35.54 11.00
N GLY A 112 2.56 -34.41 10.60
CA GLY A 112 3.67 -34.38 9.66
C GLY A 112 5.01 -34.33 10.39
N ALA A 113 6.11 -34.30 9.63
CA ALA A 113 7.41 -33.98 10.22
C ALA A 113 7.39 -32.55 10.76
N GLU A 114 7.91 -32.34 11.96
CA GLU A 114 7.92 -31.04 12.66
C GLU A 114 8.72 -29.99 11.88
N GLN A 115 9.80 -30.43 11.21
CA GLN A 115 10.60 -29.62 10.29
C GLN A 115 9.83 -29.23 9.00
N GLY A 116 8.71 -29.89 8.70
CA GLY A 116 7.89 -29.66 7.51
C GLY A 116 8.08 -30.69 6.40
N ASN A 117 7.10 -30.70 5.49
CA ASN A 117 7.05 -31.61 4.34
C ASN A 117 8.31 -31.46 3.47
N MET A 118 8.96 -32.59 3.18
CA MET A 118 10.15 -32.65 2.33
C MET A 118 9.92 -32.03 0.95
N ALA A 119 8.75 -32.21 0.35
CA ALA A 119 8.43 -31.62 -0.95
C ALA A 119 8.45 -30.08 -0.89
N LEU A 120 7.86 -29.50 0.16
CA LEU A 120 7.87 -28.06 0.37
C LEU A 120 9.29 -27.55 0.64
N ARG A 121 10.07 -28.23 1.49
CA ARG A 121 11.46 -27.85 1.77
C ARG A 121 12.33 -27.87 0.51
N LYS A 122 12.18 -28.89 -0.34
CA LYS A 122 12.86 -28.95 -1.64
C LYS A 122 12.43 -27.81 -2.57
N ALA A 123 11.13 -27.49 -2.60
CA ALA A 123 10.62 -26.39 -3.41
C ALA A 123 11.18 -25.03 -2.94
N VAL A 124 11.23 -24.78 -1.63
CA VAL A 124 11.84 -23.56 -1.05
C VAL A 124 13.33 -23.48 -1.41
N ALA A 125 14.09 -24.57 -1.21
CA ALA A 125 15.50 -24.63 -1.58
C ALA A 125 15.73 -24.31 -3.05
N GLY A 126 14.98 -24.97 -3.94
CA GLY A 126 15.11 -24.80 -5.39
C GLY A 126 14.63 -23.44 -5.90
N LYS A 127 13.67 -22.79 -5.23
CA LYS A 127 13.10 -21.53 -5.71
C LYS A 127 13.84 -20.29 -5.21
N PHE A 128 14.27 -20.28 -3.95
CA PHE A 128 14.84 -19.08 -3.30
C PHE A 128 16.34 -19.16 -3.08
N TYR A 129 16.90 -20.36 -3.02
CA TYR A 129 18.31 -20.58 -2.68
C TYR A 129 19.06 -21.36 -3.78
N GLN A 130 18.53 -21.29 -5.01
CA GLN A 130 19.19 -21.85 -6.17
C GLN A 130 20.60 -21.26 -6.29
N ASP A 131 21.58 -22.13 -6.55
CA ASP A 131 23.01 -21.79 -6.68
C ASP A 131 23.71 -21.27 -5.40
N MET A 132 23.01 -21.22 -4.25
CA MET A 132 23.58 -20.82 -2.95
C MET A 132 24.01 -22.01 -2.09
N GLY A 133 23.78 -23.24 -2.57
CA GLY A 133 24.19 -24.48 -1.90
C GLY A 133 23.39 -24.84 -0.65
N ILE A 134 22.23 -24.21 -0.43
CA ILE A 134 21.31 -24.55 0.67
C ILE A 134 20.56 -25.84 0.34
N LYS A 135 20.57 -26.78 1.28
CA LYS A 135 19.94 -28.10 1.16
C LYS A 135 18.56 -28.10 1.81
N ALA A 136 17.68 -28.99 1.34
CA ALA A 136 16.34 -29.12 1.89
C ALA A 136 16.30 -29.52 3.39
N ASN A 137 17.35 -30.16 3.92
CA ASN A 137 17.46 -30.50 5.35
C ASN A 137 17.94 -29.33 6.23
N GLU A 138 18.38 -28.22 5.64
CA GLU A 138 18.74 -26.98 6.35
C GLU A 138 17.52 -26.05 6.51
N ILE A 139 16.38 -26.40 5.91
CA ILE A 139 15.15 -25.61 5.91
C ILE A 139 14.16 -26.17 6.93
N PHE A 140 13.60 -25.30 7.76
CA PHE A 140 12.58 -25.61 8.76
C PHE A 140 11.33 -24.82 8.44
N VAL A 141 10.25 -25.50 8.05
CA VAL A 141 8.96 -24.87 7.76
C VAL A 141 8.27 -24.51 9.08
N SER A 142 7.71 -23.30 9.14
CA SER A 142 7.08 -22.77 10.33
C SER A 142 5.69 -22.22 10.07
N ASP A 143 4.98 -21.90 11.15
CA ASP A 143 3.73 -21.13 11.17
C ASP A 143 3.96 -19.60 11.04
N GLY A 144 5.15 -19.21 10.58
CA GLY A 144 5.50 -17.83 10.22
C GLY A 144 6.71 -17.27 10.99
N ALA A 145 7.31 -16.23 10.40
CA ALA A 145 8.56 -15.64 10.89
C ALA A 145 8.49 -15.14 12.35
N GLN A 146 7.38 -14.52 12.78
CA GLN A 146 7.25 -14.05 14.17
C GLN A 146 7.34 -15.19 15.20
N CYS A 147 6.80 -16.37 14.88
CA CYS A 147 6.91 -17.55 15.73
C CYS A 147 8.35 -18.09 15.73
N ASP A 148 9.03 -18.07 14.58
CA ASP A 148 10.43 -18.50 14.45
C ASP A 148 11.41 -17.56 15.16
N ILE A 149 11.18 -16.25 15.15
CA ILE A 149 11.99 -15.29 15.94
C ILE A 149 11.95 -15.71 17.42
N SER A 150 10.77 -15.97 17.98
CA SER A 150 10.64 -16.42 19.37
C SER A 150 11.28 -17.81 19.61
N ARG A 151 11.15 -18.75 18.68
CA ARG A 151 11.81 -20.07 18.78
C ARG A 151 13.33 -19.98 18.70
N LEU A 152 13.87 -19.10 17.85
CA LEU A 152 15.29 -18.81 17.79
C LEU A 152 15.77 -18.14 19.07
N GLN A 153 15.01 -17.23 19.66
CA GLN A 153 15.37 -16.66 20.95
C GLN A 153 15.39 -17.71 22.06
N MET A 154 14.45 -18.67 22.03
CA MET A 154 14.46 -19.81 22.94
C MET A 154 15.66 -20.75 22.71
N LEU A 155 16.10 -20.93 21.46
CA LEU A 155 17.34 -21.65 21.11
C LEU A 155 18.57 -20.95 21.71
N LEU A 156 18.65 -19.62 21.53
CA LEU A 156 19.80 -18.81 21.92
C LEU A 156 19.91 -18.64 23.45
N GLY A 157 18.76 -18.63 24.13
CA GLY A 157 18.68 -18.48 25.58
C GLY A 157 18.95 -17.05 26.07
N SER A 158 19.04 -16.87 27.39
CA SER A 158 19.14 -15.57 28.03
C SER A 158 20.54 -14.95 28.03
N ASN A 159 21.58 -15.76 27.81
CA ASN A 159 22.97 -15.37 28.09
C ASN A 159 23.73 -14.84 26.87
N VAL A 160 23.02 -14.40 25.83
CA VAL A 160 23.58 -13.82 24.61
C VAL A 160 23.29 -12.32 24.55
N THR A 161 24.17 -11.58 23.90
CA THR A 161 23.99 -10.15 23.59
C THR A 161 23.48 -9.98 22.17
N VAL A 162 22.63 -8.98 21.95
CA VAL A 162 21.94 -8.77 20.66
C VAL A 162 22.19 -7.38 20.10
N ALA A 163 22.34 -7.30 18.78
CA ALA A 163 22.32 -6.07 18.02
C ALA A 163 21.10 -6.06 17.08
N VAL A 164 20.45 -4.91 16.93
CA VAL A 164 19.29 -4.70 16.05
C VAL A 164 19.51 -3.43 15.24
N GLN A 165 18.97 -3.35 14.02
CA GLN A 165 18.88 -2.07 13.31
C GLN A 165 17.98 -1.10 14.10
N ASP A 166 18.30 0.19 14.07
CA ASP A 166 17.52 1.26 14.70
C ASP A 166 17.20 2.31 13.63
N PRO A 167 15.96 2.33 13.09
CA PRO A 167 14.79 1.54 13.49
C PRO A 167 14.71 0.12 12.91
N SER A 168 13.93 -0.76 13.55
CA SER A 168 13.62 -2.11 13.05
C SER A 168 12.30 -2.66 13.58
N PHE A 169 11.91 -3.84 13.08
CA PHE A 169 10.71 -4.54 13.53
C PHE A 169 10.77 -4.85 15.05
N PRO A 170 9.76 -4.45 15.84
CA PRO A 170 9.86 -4.48 17.31
C PRO A 170 9.96 -5.90 17.90
N ALA A 171 9.56 -6.94 17.18
CA ALA A 171 9.61 -8.30 17.71
C ALA A 171 11.03 -8.78 18.03
N TYR A 172 12.07 -8.26 17.36
CA TYR A 172 13.46 -8.63 17.68
C TYR A 172 13.81 -8.17 19.10
N ILE A 173 13.47 -6.91 19.43
CA ILE A 173 13.72 -6.29 20.73
C ILE A 173 12.84 -6.94 21.80
N ASP A 174 11.53 -7.00 21.57
CA ASP A 174 10.58 -7.50 22.58
C ASP A 174 10.85 -8.97 22.92
N SER A 175 11.18 -9.81 21.94
CA SER A 175 11.55 -11.20 22.19
C SER A 175 12.85 -11.33 22.97
N SER A 176 13.84 -10.47 22.73
CA SER A 176 15.07 -10.37 23.54
C SER A 176 14.79 -9.94 24.98
N VAL A 177 13.84 -9.02 25.20
CA VAL A 177 13.40 -8.63 26.55
C VAL A 177 12.75 -9.82 27.24
N VAL A 178 11.77 -10.47 26.61
CA VAL A 178 11.01 -11.60 27.17
C VAL A 178 11.92 -12.77 27.59
N VAL A 179 12.91 -13.12 26.76
CA VAL A 179 13.83 -14.23 27.04
C VAL A 179 14.94 -13.85 28.03
N GLY A 180 15.08 -12.57 28.38
CA GLY A 180 15.99 -12.10 29.43
C GLY A 180 17.37 -11.64 28.95
N GLN A 181 17.52 -11.31 27.66
CA GLN A 181 18.77 -10.76 27.10
C GLN A 181 18.90 -9.25 27.34
N ALA A 182 17.78 -8.56 27.60
CA ALA A 182 17.74 -7.12 27.78
C ALA A 182 17.82 -6.67 29.25
N GLY A 183 18.45 -5.53 29.48
CA GLY A 183 18.40 -4.76 30.72
C GLY A 183 17.10 -3.96 30.87
N GLU A 184 17.10 -2.98 31.77
CA GLU A 184 15.97 -2.06 31.94
C GLU A 184 15.81 -1.12 30.75
N LEU A 185 14.60 -0.62 30.53
CA LEU A 185 14.33 0.44 29.56
C LEU A 185 14.85 1.77 30.10
N GLU A 186 15.74 2.41 29.37
CA GLU A 186 16.16 3.79 29.61
C GLU A 186 15.12 4.75 29.05
N GLU A 187 14.35 5.43 29.91
CA GLU A 187 13.22 6.26 29.49
C GLU A 187 13.64 7.43 28.57
N GLU A 188 14.79 8.05 28.83
CA GLU A 188 15.29 9.19 28.05
C GLU A 188 15.62 8.80 26.61
N THR A 189 16.29 7.66 26.42
CA THR A 189 16.74 7.20 25.10
C THR A 189 15.69 6.34 24.41
N GLY A 190 14.78 5.71 25.16
CA GLY A 190 13.85 4.70 24.67
C GLY A 190 14.53 3.37 24.31
N LYS A 191 15.74 3.12 24.83
CA LYS A 191 16.53 1.92 24.55
C LYS A 191 16.54 1.00 25.75
N TYR A 192 16.38 -0.30 25.50
CA TYR A 192 16.69 -1.30 26.52
C TYR A 192 18.19 -1.46 26.69
N GLY A 193 18.67 -1.48 27.93
CA GLY A 193 20.06 -1.81 28.22
C GLY A 193 20.47 -3.18 27.67
N ASN A 194 21.76 -3.40 27.46
CA ASN A 194 22.34 -4.65 26.92
C ASN A 194 21.88 -5.04 25.50
N ILE A 195 21.12 -4.18 24.81
CA ILE A 195 20.83 -4.29 23.38
C ILE A 195 21.61 -3.20 22.65
N ILE A 196 22.30 -3.59 21.57
CA ILE A 196 23.01 -2.65 20.70
C ILE A 196 22.07 -2.20 19.59
N TYR A 197 21.82 -0.89 19.52
CA TYR A 197 20.99 -0.26 18.51
C TYR A 197 21.87 0.31 17.40
N MET A 198 21.83 -0.33 16.23
CA MET A 198 22.64 0.02 15.07
C MET A 198 21.93 1.11 14.25
N ASN A 199 22.33 2.37 14.43
CA ASN A 199 21.68 3.51 13.78
C ASN A 199 21.63 3.36 12.25
N CYS A 200 20.43 3.46 11.68
CA CYS A 200 20.16 3.32 10.25
C CYS A 200 19.26 4.48 9.80
N GLY A 201 19.86 5.49 9.18
CA GLY A 201 19.17 6.71 8.75
C GLY A 201 19.60 7.19 7.36
N PRO A 202 19.01 8.28 6.86
CA PRO A 202 19.38 8.86 5.58
C PRO A 202 20.87 9.23 5.46
N GLU A 203 21.52 9.56 6.57
CA GLU A 203 22.92 9.95 6.65
C GLU A 203 23.93 8.82 6.39
N ASN A 204 23.49 7.56 6.50
CA ASN A 204 24.32 6.38 6.29
C ASN A 204 23.68 5.36 5.33
N ASP A 205 22.79 5.83 4.46
CA ASP A 205 22.04 5.01 3.50
C ASP A 205 21.33 3.82 4.19
N PHE A 206 20.79 4.06 5.39
CA PHE A 206 20.06 3.09 6.22
C PHE A 206 20.83 1.79 6.49
N PHE A 207 22.16 1.87 6.55
CA PHE A 207 23.03 0.77 6.92
C PHE A 207 24.06 1.22 7.94
N PRO A 208 24.29 0.44 9.02
CA PRO A 208 25.10 0.93 10.13
C PRO A 208 26.58 0.99 9.78
N ASP A 209 27.27 1.97 10.35
CA ASP A 209 28.74 2.01 10.35
C ASP A 209 29.28 0.93 11.29
N LEU A 210 29.56 -0.25 10.73
CA LEU A 210 30.06 -1.43 11.45
C LEU A 210 31.37 -1.19 12.19
N SER A 211 32.15 -0.16 11.85
CA SER A 211 33.39 0.17 12.58
C SER A 211 33.13 0.66 14.01
N THR A 212 31.95 1.22 14.24
CA THR A 212 31.51 1.76 15.54
C THR A 212 30.72 0.75 16.38
N ILE A 213 30.27 -0.34 15.76
CA ILE A 213 29.38 -1.31 16.41
C ILE A 213 30.21 -2.24 17.31
N PRO A 214 29.93 -2.29 18.63
CA PRO A 214 30.59 -3.23 19.52
C PRO A 214 30.16 -4.67 19.19
N ARG A 215 30.97 -5.64 19.62
CA ARG A 215 30.68 -7.06 19.39
C ARG A 215 29.42 -7.48 20.15
N THR A 216 28.51 -8.17 19.48
CA THR A 216 27.40 -8.91 20.09
C THR A 216 27.44 -10.38 19.66
N ASP A 217 26.75 -11.26 20.38
CA ASP A 217 26.61 -12.66 19.96
C ASP A 217 25.71 -12.79 18.74
N ILE A 218 24.62 -12.01 18.71
CA ILE A 218 23.58 -12.06 17.69
C ILE A 218 23.40 -10.71 17.02
N ILE A 219 23.20 -10.71 15.71
CA ILE A 219 22.87 -9.52 14.93
C ILE A 219 21.59 -9.78 14.16
N PHE A 220 20.49 -9.14 14.54
CA PHE A 220 19.27 -9.14 13.74
C PHE A 220 19.39 -8.09 12.63
N LEU A 221 19.29 -8.55 11.39
CA LEU A 221 19.27 -7.71 10.20
C LEU A 221 18.03 -8.03 9.37
N CYS A 222 17.20 -7.05 9.08
CA CYS A 222 16.08 -7.18 8.17
C CYS A 222 16.41 -6.51 6.84
N SER A 223 16.29 -7.25 5.72
CA SER A 223 16.53 -6.71 4.38
C SER A 223 15.58 -7.37 3.37
N PRO A 224 14.66 -6.62 2.74
CA PRO A 224 14.37 -5.21 2.95
C PRO A 224 13.87 -4.89 4.38
N ASN A 225 14.41 -3.84 4.98
CA ASN A 225 14.16 -3.45 6.35
C ASN A 225 12.74 -2.92 6.55
N ASN A 226 12.05 -3.43 7.56
CA ASN A 226 10.85 -2.82 8.11
C ASN A 226 11.25 -2.00 9.36
N PRO A 227 11.11 -0.66 9.35
CA PRO A 227 10.16 0.13 8.54
C PRO A 227 10.74 0.90 7.34
N THR A 228 12.05 0.99 7.18
CA THR A 228 12.68 1.97 6.26
C THR A 228 12.48 1.66 4.78
N GLY A 229 12.20 0.39 4.45
CA GLY A 229 12.10 -0.13 3.09
C GLY A 229 13.45 -0.30 2.38
N HIS A 230 14.57 -0.07 3.10
CA HIS A 230 15.92 -0.20 2.56
C HIS A 230 16.30 -1.66 2.33
N ALA A 231 16.82 -1.98 1.15
CA ALA A 231 17.40 -3.29 0.85
C ALA A 231 18.93 -3.16 0.88
N ALA A 232 19.60 -3.95 1.73
CA ALA A 232 21.04 -3.92 1.85
C ALA A 232 21.70 -4.38 0.55
N SER A 233 22.66 -3.61 0.05
CA SER A 233 23.41 -3.94 -1.15
C SER A 233 24.30 -5.16 -0.95
N TRP A 234 24.80 -5.74 -2.04
CA TRP A 234 25.74 -6.86 -1.96
C TRP A 234 27.00 -6.49 -1.16
N GLN A 235 27.53 -5.28 -1.33
CA GLN A 235 28.70 -4.78 -0.61
C GLN A 235 28.41 -4.63 0.89
N GLN A 236 27.25 -4.09 1.26
CA GLN A 236 26.82 -3.95 2.65
C GLN A 236 26.66 -5.32 3.34
N LEU A 237 26.00 -6.28 2.68
CA LEU A 237 25.87 -7.65 3.21
C LEU A 237 27.23 -8.36 3.29
N LYS A 238 28.14 -8.14 2.33
CA LYS A 238 29.52 -8.64 2.41
C LYS A 238 30.24 -8.11 3.64
N GLN A 239 30.18 -6.80 3.87
CA GLN A 239 30.79 -6.17 5.05
C GLN A 239 30.21 -6.73 6.34
N LEU A 240 28.90 -6.98 6.40
CA LEU A 240 28.27 -7.58 7.57
C LEU A 240 28.74 -9.02 7.82
N VAL A 241 28.83 -9.85 6.78
CA VAL A 241 29.32 -11.23 6.89
C VAL A 241 30.78 -11.25 7.33
N GLU A 242 31.63 -10.39 6.77
CA GLU A 242 33.02 -10.24 7.19
C GLU A 242 33.13 -9.78 8.65
N PHE A 243 32.29 -8.82 9.07
CA PHE A 243 32.20 -8.35 10.45
C PHE A 243 31.78 -9.47 11.41
N ALA A 244 30.71 -10.20 11.10
CA ALA A 244 30.22 -11.30 11.94
C ALA A 244 31.25 -12.43 12.08
N LYS A 245 31.94 -12.77 10.98
CA LYS A 245 33.06 -13.73 11.02
C LYS A 245 34.20 -13.25 11.91
N ALA A 246 34.60 -11.98 11.78
CA ALA A 246 35.67 -11.40 12.58
C ALA A 246 35.31 -11.30 14.07
N LYS A 247 34.03 -11.12 14.40
CA LYS A 247 33.53 -10.95 15.77
C LYS A 247 33.01 -12.24 16.43
N GLY A 248 32.90 -13.33 15.68
CA GLY A 248 32.31 -14.58 16.14
C GLY A 248 30.83 -14.40 16.52
N SER A 249 30.08 -13.74 15.65
CA SER A 249 28.65 -13.44 15.81
C SER A 249 27.80 -14.27 14.86
N ILE A 250 26.54 -14.52 15.24
CA ILE A 250 25.52 -15.11 14.37
C ILE A 250 24.59 -14.00 13.87
N ILE A 251 24.43 -13.90 12.55
CA ILE A 251 23.46 -13.03 11.91
C ILE A 251 22.13 -13.78 11.84
N VAL A 252 21.05 -13.16 12.30
CA VAL A 252 19.68 -13.58 12.01
C VAL A 252 19.13 -12.63 10.97
N HIS A 253 19.15 -13.08 9.71
CA HIS A 253 18.73 -12.31 8.54
C HIS A 253 17.24 -12.53 8.28
N ASP A 254 16.42 -11.49 8.39
CA ASP A 254 15.00 -11.53 8.05
C ASP A 254 14.79 -11.06 6.61
N SER A 255 14.42 -12.00 5.73
CA SER A 255 14.17 -11.80 4.30
C SER A 255 12.67 -11.79 3.96
N ALA A 256 11.78 -11.53 4.93
CA ALA A 256 10.32 -11.59 4.72
C ALA A 256 9.81 -10.70 3.57
N TYR A 257 10.51 -9.62 3.25
CA TYR A 257 10.16 -8.70 2.15
C TYR A 257 11.02 -8.89 0.88
N ALA A 258 11.91 -9.88 0.82
CA ALA A 258 12.86 -10.03 -0.28
C ALA A 258 12.22 -10.21 -1.67
N ALA A 259 10.98 -10.71 -1.72
CA ALA A 259 10.22 -10.82 -2.98
C ALA A 259 9.87 -9.46 -3.61
N TYR A 260 9.91 -8.37 -2.84
CA TYR A 260 9.60 -7.01 -3.28
C TYR A 260 10.82 -6.25 -3.82
N ILE A 261 12.03 -6.81 -3.72
CA ILE A 261 13.26 -6.19 -4.23
C ILE A 261 13.16 -6.01 -5.76
N ARG A 262 13.35 -4.77 -6.22
CA ARG A 262 13.34 -4.35 -7.63
C ARG A 262 14.70 -3.98 -8.18
N ASP A 263 15.66 -3.69 -7.31
CA ASP A 263 17.05 -3.46 -7.72
C ASP A 263 17.88 -4.76 -7.68
N GLY A 264 19.20 -4.61 -7.88
CA GLY A 264 20.15 -5.72 -7.88
C GLY A 264 20.58 -6.20 -6.48
N SER A 265 19.92 -5.75 -5.41
CA SER A 265 20.27 -6.15 -4.04
C SER A 265 20.01 -7.65 -3.82
N PRO A 266 20.84 -8.35 -3.02
CA PRO A 266 20.63 -9.77 -2.75
C PRO A 266 19.31 -10.02 -2.02
N ARG A 267 18.57 -11.03 -2.47
CA ARG A 267 17.32 -11.49 -1.83
C ARG A 267 17.55 -12.43 -0.65
N SER A 268 18.74 -13.01 -0.56
CA SER A 268 19.18 -13.86 0.54
C SER A 268 20.60 -13.50 0.96
N ILE A 269 20.88 -13.62 2.25
CA ILE A 269 22.24 -13.45 2.78
C ILE A 269 23.19 -14.55 2.28
N PHE A 270 22.67 -15.72 1.90
CA PHE A 270 23.49 -16.82 1.39
C PHE A 270 24.01 -16.62 -0.03
N ALA A 271 23.60 -15.54 -0.70
CA ALA A 271 24.28 -15.06 -1.91
C ALA A 271 25.70 -14.53 -1.62
N ILE A 272 26.03 -14.28 -0.35
CA ILE A 272 27.34 -13.81 0.08
C ILE A 272 28.22 -15.01 0.47
N PRO A 273 29.40 -15.18 -0.16
CA PRO A 273 30.33 -16.23 0.23
C PRO A 273 30.73 -16.16 1.71
N GLY A 274 30.70 -17.30 2.40
CA GLY A 274 31.00 -17.40 3.82
C GLY A 274 29.81 -17.11 4.75
N ALA A 275 28.66 -16.67 4.24
CA ALA A 275 27.47 -16.42 5.07
C ALA A 275 26.98 -17.69 5.80
N LYS A 276 27.13 -18.88 5.20
CA LYS A 276 26.72 -20.15 5.81
C LYS A 276 27.41 -20.47 7.13
N GLU A 277 28.57 -19.89 7.39
CA GLU A 277 29.33 -20.07 8.63
C GLU A 277 28.82 -19.16 9.77
N VAL A 278 28.03 -18.12 9.46
CA VAL A 278 27.65 -17.08 10.42
C VAL A 278 26.19 -16.65 10.36
N ALA A 279 25.37 -17.14 9.44
CA ALA A 279 24.01 -16.63 9.24
C ALA A 279 22.93 -17.71 9.31
N ILE A 280 21.82 -17.34 9.95
CA ILE A 280 20.50 -17.96 9.87
C ILE A 280 19.63 -17.01 9.06
N GLU A 281 18.80 -17.52 8.15
CA GLU A 281 17.81 -16.70 7.44
C GLU A 281 16.39 -17.10 7.83
N ILE A 282 15.53 -16.13 8.12
CA ILE A 282 14.10 -16.32 8.37
C ILE A 282 13.32 -15.63 7.25
N SER A 283 12.25 -16.25 6.78
CA SER A 283 11.33 -15.64 5.83
C SER A 283 9.88 -16.08 6.04
N SER A 284 8.97 -15.52 5.25
CA SER A 284 7.54 -15.77 5.42
C SER A 284 6.75 -15.70 4.12
N PHE A 285 5.76 -16.60 3.99
CA PHE A 285 4.73 -16.51 2.95
C PHE A 285 3.72 -15.40 3.24
N SER A 286 3.70 -14.80 4.44
CA SER A 286 2.71 -13.79 4.79
C SER A 286 2.80 -12.56 3.88
N LYS A 287 4.01 -12.08 3.56
CA LYS A 287 4.20 -10.89 2.71
C LYS A 287 4.33 -11.26 1.24
N PHE A 288 4.88 -12.44 0.94
CA PHE A 288 5.02 -12.94 -0.42
C PHE A 288 3.69 -13.38 -1.04
N ALA A 289 2.83 -14.07 -0.27
CA ALA A 289 1.66 -14.79 -0.80
C ALA A 289 0.32 -14.44 -0.13
N GLY A 290 0.28 -13.41 0.72
CA GLY A 290 -0.94 -13.05 1.45
C GLY A 290 -1.29 -14.01 2.60
N PHE A 291 -0.33 -14.81 3.08
CA PHE A 291 -0.57 -15.79 4.15
C PHE A 291 -0.49 -15.17 5.55
N THR A 292 -0.89 -13.91 5.72
CA THR A 292 -0.92 -13.25 7.05
C THR A 292 -1.86 -13.99 8.00
N GLY A 293 -3.04 -14.39 7.52
CA GLY A 293 -3.99 -15.25 8.26
C GLY A 293 -3.78 -16.77 8.09
N VAL A 294 -3.19 -17.23 6.98
CA VAL A 294 -2.98 -18.67 6.70
C VAL A 294 -1.84 -19.27 7.53
N ARG A 295 -0.83 -18.45 7.90
CA ARG A 295 0.31 -18.80 8.77
C ARG A 295 1.28 -19.82 8.15
N LEU A 296 2.26 -19.31 7.40
CA LEU A 296 3.37 -20.13 6.92
C LEU A 296 4.66 -19.31 6.75
N GLY A 297 5.79 -19.89 7.10
CA GLY A 297 7.13 -19.33 6.89
C GLY A 297 8.19 -20.42 6.86
N TRP A 298 9.44 -20.00 6.87
CA TRP A 298 10.56 -20.93 7.02
C TRP A 298 11.78 -20.23 7.62
N THR A 299 12.64 -21.05 8.22
CA THR A 299 13.98 -20.66 8.68
C THR A 299 15.01 -21.59 8.05
N VAL A 300 16.13 -21.02 7.59
CA VAL A 300 17.29 -21.74 7.07
C VAL A 300 18.41 -21.69 8.11
N VAL A 301 18.84 -22.85 8.59
CA VAL A 301 19.99 -22.99 9.49
C VAL A 301 21.03 -23.87 8.81
N PRO A 302 22.14 -23.29 8.30
CA PRO A 302 23.18 -24.06 7.60
C PRO A 302 23.88 -25.09 8.49
N GLU A 303 24.32 -26.20 7.90
CA GLU A 303 25.16 -27.20 8.58
C GLU A 303 26.53 -26.65 9.00
N GLU A 304 27.02 -25.64 8.28
CA GLU A 304 28.31 -24.97 8.49
C GLU A 304 28.29 -23.98 9.67
N LEU A 305 27.11 -23.66 10.20
CA LEU A 305 26.95 -22.75 11.33
C LEU A 305 27.17 -23.50 12.65
N LEU A 306 28.27 -23.17 13.33
CA LEU A 306 28.70 -23.84 14.56
C LEU A 306 28.73 -22.86 15.75
N TYR A 307 28.39 -23.35 16.93
CA TYR A 307 28.71 -22.67 18.18
C TYR A 307 30.23 -22.65 18.41
N SER A 308 30.68 -21.86 19.41
CA SER A 308 32.09 -21.74 19.79
C SER A 308 32.76 -23.07 20.18
N ASN A 309 31.99 -24.06 20.63
CA ASN A 309 32.46 -25.41 20.94
C ASN A 309 32.46 -26.37 19.73
N GLY A 310 32.14 -25.88 18.52
CA GLY A 310 32.04 -26.67 17.30
C GLY A 310 30.73 -27.45 17.14
N PHE A 311 29.76 -27.31 18.04
CA PHE A 311 28.48 -28.00 17.91
C PHE A 311 27.58 -27.31 16.85
N PRO A 312 26.96 -28.05 15.91
CA PRO A 312 26.13 -27.44 14.87
C PRO A 312 24.83 -26.84 15.42
N VAL A 313 24.58 -25.56 15.11
CA VAL A 313 23.39 -24.82 15.57
C VAL A 313 22.10 -25.48 15.06
N ILE A 314 22.13 -26.03 13.84
CA ILE A 314 21.01 -26.75 13.22
C ILE A 314 20.47 -27.90 14.09
N LYS A 315 21.33 -28.59 14.85
CA LYS A 315 20.90 -29.71 15.70
C LYS A 315 20.06 -29.24 16.88
N ASP A 316 20.46 -28.15 17.53
CA ASP A 316 19.69 -27.57 18.63
C ASP A 316 18.43 -26.88 18.12
N PHE A 317 18.47 -26.24 16.96
CA PHE A 317 17.24 -25.69 16.37
C PHE A 317 16.22 -26.79 16.03
N ASN A 318 16.68 -27.92 15.47
CA ASN A 318 15.82 -29.08 15.27
C ASN A 318 15.25 -29.60 16.60
N ARG A 319 16.07 -29.66 17.67
CA ARG A 319 15.61 -30.06 19.00
C ARG A 319 14.54 -29.11 19.54
N ILE A 320 14.70 -27.79 19.38
CA ILE A 320 13.69 -26.78 19.75
C ILE A 320 12.39 -27.01 18.98
N VAL A 321 12.48 -27.17 17.66
CA VAL A 321 11.31 -27.42 16.80
C VAL A 321 10.57 -28.69 17.25
N CYS A 322 11.24 -29.82 17.42
CA CYS A 322 10.60 -31.06 17.87
C CYS A 322 10.09 -31.04 19.33
N THR A 323 10.49 -30.05 20.15
CA THR A 323 10.01 -29.94 21.55
C THR A 323 8.78 -29.06 21.67
N CYS A 324 8.77 -27.96 20.93
CA CYS A 324 7.84 -26.85 21.15
C CYS A 324 6.90 -26.62 19.96
N PHE A 325 6.97 -27.47 18.94
CA PHE A 325 6.18 -27.37 17.73
C PHE A 325 5.89 -28.75 17.12
N ASN A 326 4.70 -28.93 16.55
CA ASN A 326 4.28 -30.19 15.90
C ASN A 326 4.20 -30.06 14.37
N GLY A 327 4.90 -29.08 13.80
CA GLY A 327 4.86 -28.76 12.38
C GLY A 327 3.73 -27.80 12.00
N ALA A 328 3.93 -27.07 10.90
CA ALA A 328 2.94 -26.16 10.36
C ALA A 328 1.72 -26.93 9.81
N SER A 329 0.56 -26.27 9.76
CA SER A 329 -0.67 -26.84 9.20
C SER A 329 -0.42 -27.48 7.82
N ASN A 330 -0.84 -28.73 7.65
CA ASN A 330 -0.67 -29.45 6.38
C ASN A 330 -1.45 -28.78 5.23
N ILE A 331 -2.57 -28.10 5.53
CA ILE A 331 -3.32 -27.26 4.58
C ILE A 331 -2.50 -26.04 4.16
N ALA A 332 -1.90 -25.33 5.13
CA ALA A 332 -1.02 -24.19 4.84
C ALA A 332 0.19 -24.63 4.02
N GLN A 333 0.81 -25.77 4.35
CA GLN A 333 1.93 -26.33 3.59
C GLN A 333 1.56 -26.71 2.15
N ALA A 334 0.34 -27.21 1.90
CA ALA A 334 -0.15 -27.46 0.55
C ALA A 334 -0.28 -26.15 -0.26
N GLY A 335 -0.84 -25.10 0.35
CA GLY A 335 -0.84 -23.76 -0.23
C GLY A 335 0.56 -23.23 -0.51
N GLY A 336 1.48 -23.36 0.45
CA GLY A 336 2.88 -22.96 0.29
C GLY A 336 3.59 -23.69 -0.85
N LEU A 337 3.30 -24.98 -1.06
CA LEU A 337 3.83 -25.73 -2.19
C LEU A 337 3.25 -25.23 -3.53
N ALA A 338 1.95 -24.93 -3.57
CA ALA A 338 1.30 -24.36 -4.75
C ALA A 338 1.86 -22.96 -5.09
N CYS A 339 2.18 -22.13 -4.10
CA CYS A 339 2.84 -20.83 -4.30
C CYS A 339 4.18 -20.95 -5.05
N LEU A 340 4.88 -22.08 -4.93
CA LEU A 340 6.19 -22.31 -5.53
C LEU A 340 6.12 -23.09 -6.85
N SER A 341 4.91 -23.45 -7.31
CA SER A 341 4.69 -23.91 -8.68
C SER A 341 4.93 -22.78 -9.68
N THR A 342 5.10 -23.11 -10.97
CA THR A 342 5.28 -22.11 -12.03
C THR A 342 4.12 -21.12 -12.06
N ASP A 343 2.88 -21.63 -12.13
CA ASP A 343 1.67 -20.81 -12.25
C ASP A 343 1.40 -20.03 -10.96
N GLY A 344 1.47 -20.70 -9.81
CA GLY A 344 1.28 -20.05 -8.51
C GLY A 344 2.29 -18.92 -8.27
N TYR A 345 3.56 -19.12 -8.64
CA TYR A 345 4.57 -18.08 -8.50
C TYR A 345 4.34 -16.90 -9.46
N GLN A 346 3.93 -17.17 -10.70
CA GLN A 346 3.59 -16.11 -11.67
C GLN A 346 2.41 -15.27 -11.20
N ASP A 347 1.37 -15.89 -10.65
CA ASP A 347 0.22 -15.17 -10.10
C ASP A 347 0.61 -14.31 -8.88
N LEU A 348 1.50 -14.83 -8.02
CA LEU A 348 2.03 -14.06 -6.90
C LEU A 348 2.88 -12.86 -7.34
N CYS A 349 3.67 -12.99 -8.41
CA CYS A 349 4.39 -11.84 -8.97
C CYS A 349 3.44 -10.70 -9.35
N LYS A 350 2.27 -10.98 -9.94
CA LYS A 350 1.27 -9.96 -10.28
C LYS A 350 0.73 -9.26 -9.03
N VAL A 351 0.50 -10.01 -7.96
CA VAL A 351 0.06 -9.46 -6.66
C VAL A 351 1.14 -8.55 -6.05
N ILE A 352 2.41 -8.95 -6.16
CA ILE A 352 3.55 -8.14 -5.70
C ILE A 352 3.72 -6.88 -6.55
N ASP A 353 3.56 -6.98 -7.87
CA ASP A 353 3.57 -5.84 -8.80
C ASP A 353 2.50 -4.81 -8.43
N TYR A 354 1.29 -5.28 -8.13
CA TYR A 354 0.21 -4.43 -7.64
C TYR A 354 0.63 -3.65 -6.36
N TYR A 355 1.18 -4.31 -5.35
CA TYR A 355 1.60 -3.61 -4.12
C TYR A 355 2.79 -2.66 -4.33
N MET A 356 3.67 -2.95 -5.29
CA MET A 356 4.78 -2.06 -5.62
C MET A 356 4.31 -0.82 -6.39
N GLU A 357 3.27 -0.92 -7.20
CA GLU A 357 2.59 0.25 -7.78
C GLU A 357 1.97 1.12 -6.68
N ASN A 358 1.35 0.51 -5.66
CA ASN A 358 0.83 1.24 -4.49
C ASN A 358 1.93 2.03 -3.78
N ALA A 359 3.09 1.41 -3.58
CA ALA A 359 4.24 2.03 -2.95
C ALA A 359 4.79 3.19 -3.81
N LYS A 360 4.81 3.05 -5.13
CA LYS A 360 5.19 4.13 -6.06
C LYS A 360 4.25 5.34 -5.95
N ILE A 361 2.94 5.12 -5.97
CA ILE A 361 1.94 6.19 -5.81
C ILE A 361 2.12 6.93 -4.49
N LEU A 362 2.45 6.21 -3.42
CA LEU A 362 2.77 6.78 -2.11
C LEU A 362 4.02 7.67 -2.14
N VAL A 363 5.10 7.18 -2.75
CA VAL A 363 6.33 7.96 -2.92
C VAL A 363 6.02 9.25 -3.67
N ASP A 364 5.36 9.15 -4.82
CA ASP A 364 5.04 10.31 -5.67
C ASP A 364 4.11 11.29 -4.93
N GLY A 365 3.10 10.78 -4.22
CA GLY A 365 2.14 11.56 -3.44
C GLY A 365 2.80 12.38 -2.33
N PHE A 366 3.55 11.74 -1.43
CA PHE A 366 4.21 12.46 -0.33
C PHE A 366 5.35 13.36 -0.82
N THR A 367 6.07 12.96 -1.88
CA THR A 367 7.10 13.80 -2.51
C THR A 367 6.49 15.06 -3.11
N SER A 368 5.33 14.96 -3.78
CA SER A 368 4.63 16.13 -4.34
C SER A 368 4.16 17.14 -3.30
N LEU A 369 3.98 16.69 -2.04
CA LEU A 369 3.66 17.54 -0.90
C LEU A 369 4.90 18.18 -0.24
N GLY A 370 6.11 17.89 -0.75
CA GLY A 370 7.37 18.44 -0.27
C GLY A 370 8.01 17.66 0.89
N TRP A 371 7.48 16.48 1.23
CA TRP A 371 8.08 15.63 2.26
C TRP A 371 9.25 14.81 1.72
N LYS A 372 10.22 14.51 2.59
CA LYS A 372 11.27 13.54 2.28
C LYS A 372 10.72 12.13 2.46
N VAL A 373 10.77 11.34 1.41
CA VAL A 373 10.24 9.97 1.39
C VAL A 373 11.37 8.99 1.09
N TYR A 374 11.43 7.93 1.89
CA TYR A 374 12.35 6.80 1.76
C TYR A 374 11.55 5.50 1.60
N GLY A 375 12.23 4.42 1.25
CA GLY A 375 11.57 3.13 1.00
C GLY A 375 10.73 3.14 -0.29
N GLY A 376 9.72 2.28 -0.37
CA GLY A 376 8.82 2.14 -1.52
C GLY A 376 9.42 1.52 -2.79
N LYS A 377 10.75 1.54 -2.96
CA LYS A 377 11.43 0.95 -4.13
C LYS A 377 11.60 -0.57 -4.04
N ASN A 378 11.93 -1.08 -2.86
CA ASN A 378 12.22 -2.49 -2.62
C ASN A 378 11.30 -3.14 -1.58
N ALA A 379 10.28 -2.41 -1.12
CA ALA A 379 9.34 -2.83 -0.09
C ALA A 379 7.97 -2.18 -0.32
N PRO A 380 6.86 -2.82 0.09
CA PRO A 380 5.49 -2.34 -0.17
C PRO A 380 5.03 -1.23 0.79
N TYR A 381 5.95 -0.47 1.36
CA TYR A 381 5.69 0.62 2.29
C TYR A 381 6.73 1.72 2.13
N ILE A 382 6.33 2.94 2.49
CA ILE A 382 7.21 4.11 2.49
C ILE A 382 7.50 4.58 3.91
N TRP A 383 8.58 5.35 4.03
CA TRP A 383 9.08 5.91 5.27
C TRP A 383 9.24 7.42 5.11
N VAL A 384 8.34 8.19 5.74
CA VAL A 384 8.21 9.64 5.52
C VAL A 384 8.77 10.41 6.70
N HIS A 385 9.63 11.40 6.45
CA HIS A 385 10.24 12.24 7.49
C HIS A 385 9.42 13.51 7.76
N PHE A 386 9.08 13.74 9.01
CA PHE A 386 8.39 14.91 9.56
C PHE A 386 9.30 15.62 10.60
N PRO A 387 10.30 16.40 10.16
CA PRO A 387 11.33 16.94 11.03
C PRO A 387 10.77 17.82 12.16
N GLY A 388 11.27 17.63 13.38
CA GLY A 388 10.86 18.36 14.58
C GLY A 388 9.49 17.97 15.14
N MET A 389 8.81 16.98 14.57
CA MET A 389 7.48 16.54 15.01
C MET A 389 7.56 15.15 15.63
N SER A 390 6.91 14.96 16.78
CA SER A 390 6.74 13.60 17.32
C SER A 390 5.91 12.75 16.38
N SER A 391 6.41 11.56 16.04
CA SER A 391 5.74 10.58 15.19
C SER A 391 4.36 10.18 15.71
N TRP A 392 4.17 10.07 17.02
CA TRP A 392 2.86 9.81 17.62
C TRP A 392 1.88 10.97 17.46
N ASN A 393 2.37 12.21 17.52
CA ASN A 393 1.53 13.39 17.26
C ASN A 393 1.13 13.46 15.79
N VAL A 394 2.06 13.18 14.86
CA VAL A 394 1.78 13.12 13.42
C VAL A 394 0.75 12.01 13.14
N PHE A 395 0.93 10.81 13.70
CA PHE A 395 -0.05 9.71 13.60
C PHE A 395 -1.44 10.14 14.08
N ALA A 396 -1.52 10.74 15.27
CA ALA A 396 -2.80 11.18 15.84
C ALA A 396 -3.46 12.29 15.00
N GLU A 397 -2.65 13.19 14.43
CA GLU A 397 -3.14 14.26 13.56
C GLU A 397 -3.69 13.74 12.24
N ILE A 398 -2.97 12.82 11.58
CA ILE A 398 -3.44 12.15 10.35
C ILE A 398 -4.73 11.38 10.65
N LEU A 399 -4.74 10.51 11.68
CA LEU A 399 -5.92 9.74 12.05
C LEU A 399 -7.13 10.63 12.32
N LYS A 400 -6.94 11.70 13.10
CA LYS A 400 -8.02 12.63 13.46
C LYS A 400 -8.55 13.42 12.27
N LYS A 401 -7.67 13.88 11.37
CA LYS A 401 -8.06 14.79 10.27
C LYS A 401 -8.53 14.05 9.02
N THR A 402 -8.07 12.82 8.79
CA THR A 402 -8.29 12.13 7.52
C THR A 402 -8.89 10.73 7.67
N ASN A 403 -9.08 10.23 8.90
CA ASN A 403 -9.47 8.84 9.18
C ASN A 403 -8.50 7.82 8.53
N ILE A 404 -7.23 8.19 8.36
CA ILE A 404 -6.19 7.29 7.84
C ILE A 404 -5.34 6.81 9.01
N VAL A 405 -5.24 5.49 9.18
CA VAL A 405 -4.30 4.88 10.13
C VAL A 405 -2.94 4.79 9.46
N THR A 406 -1.91 5.30 10.10
CA THR A 406 -0.50 5.09 9.73
C THR A 406 0.24 4.38 10.87
N ILE A 407 1.55 4.17 10.79
CA ILE A 407 2.34 3.72 11.96
C ILE A 407 3.34 4.79 12.37
N PRO A 408 3.32 5.24 13.65
CA PRO A 408 4.32 6.16 14.18
C PRO A 408 5.69 5.48 14.24
N GLY A 409 6.70 6.14 13.69
CA GLY A 409 8.02 5.58 13.53
C GLY A 409 8.71 5.23 14.85
N ARG A 410 8.44 5.97 15.94
CA ARG A 410 8.93 5.66 17.30
C ARG A 410 8.59 4.23 17.76
N GLY A 411 7.53 3.63 17.21
CA GLY A 411 7.17 2.24 17.45
C GLY A 411 8.19 1.20 16.99
N PHE A 412 9.09 1.57 16.08
CA PHE A 412 10.15 0.71 15.54
C PHE A 412 11.51 0.95 16.23
N GLY A 413 11.52 1.66 17.34
CA GLY A 413 12.73 2.08 18.03
C GLY A 413 12.95 3.59 17.98
N PRO A 414 13.90 4.10 18.76
CA PRO A 414 14.12 5.54 18.91
C PRO A 414 14.61 6.22 17.63
N GLY A 415 15.37 5.53 16.78
CA GLY A 415 15.78 6.04 15.45
C GLY A 415 14.62 6.24 14.47
N GLY A 416 13.41 5.77 14.83
CA GLY A 416 12.20 6.05 14.06
C GLY A 416 11.41 7.27 14.52
N GLU A 417 11.85 8.01 15.55
CA GLU A 417 11.21 9.28 15.91
C GLU A 417 11.25 10.26 14.73
N GLU A 418 10.25 11.12 14.61
CA GLU A 418 10.04 12.03 13.46
C GLU A 418 9.65 11.35 12.14
N TYR A 419 9.47 10.03 12.10
CA TYR A 419 9.03 9.34 10.88
C TYR A 419 7.66 8.69 11.02
N ILE A 420 7.00 8.47 9.87
CA ILE A 420 5.77 7.67 9.75
C ILE A 420 5.96 6.60 8.68
N ARG A 421 5.50 5.37 8.95
CA ARG A 421 5.34 4.32 7.92
C ARG A 421 3.93 4.35 7.35
N VAL A 422 3.81 4.30 6.02
CA VAL A 422 2.54 4.30 5.29
C VAL A 422 2.47 3.14 4.28
N SER A 423 1.33 2.45 4.21
CA SER A 423 0.96 1.43 3.19
C SER A 423 -0.20 1.95 2.31
N ILE A 424 -0.55 1.35 1.15
CA ILE A 424 -1.73 1.78 0.33
C ILE A 424 -2.50 0.59 -0.26
N PHE A 425 -3.79 0.81 -0.50
CA PHE A 425 -4.66 0.07 -1.42
C PHE A 425 -4.85 0.88 -2.72
N CYS A 426 -4.45 0.37 -3.89
CA CYS A 426 -4.74 0.99 -5.20
C CYS A 426 -5.76 0.16 -5.96
N ALA A 427 -6.57 0.74 -6.84
CA ALA A 427 -7.31 -0.04 -7.82
C ALA A 427 -6.98 0.46 -9.21
N ASP A 428 -6.69 -0.45 -10.14
CA ASP A 428 -6.69 -0.11 -11.56
C ASP A 428 -8.13 0.14 -11.97
N VAL A 429 -8.45 1.38 -12.38
CA VAL A 429 -9.80 1.75 -12.78
C VAL A 429 -10.35 0.90 -13.92
N ARG A 430 -9.49 0.29 -14.73
CA ARG A 430 -9.88 -0.63 -15.82
C ARG A 430 -10.41 -1.97 -15.32
N ASP A 431 -10.07 -2.36 -14.09
CA ASP A 431 -10.51 -3.58 -13.44
C ASP A 431 -11.67 -3.28 -12.47
N TYR A 432 -12.88 -3.69 -12.85
CA TYR A 432 -14.07 -3.49 -12.03
C TYR A 432 -13.95 -4.13 -10.65
N ASP A 433 -13.40 -5.35 -10.55
CA ASP A 433 -13.35 -6.08 -9.28
C ASP A 433 -12.34 -5.42 -8.32
N ALA A 434 -11.21 -4.92 -8.84
CA ALA A 434 -10.26 -4.15 -8.04
C ALA A 434 -10.89 -2.86 -7.50
N VAL A 435 -11.62 -2.13 -8.35
CA VAL A 435 -12.33 -0.91 -7.99
C VAL A 435 -13.44 -1.18 -6.97
N GLU A 436 -14.22 -2.24 -7.17
CA GLU A 436 -15.29 -2.63 -6.26
C GLU A 436 -14.75 -2.98 -4.87
N ARG A 437 -13.62 -3.70 -4.79
CA ARG A 437 -12.94 -3.97 -3.51
C ARG A 437 -12.47 -2.68 -2.83
N ALA A 438 -11.81 -1.79 -3.58
CA ALA A 438 -11.31 -0.53 -3.04
C ALA A 438 -12.45 0.38 -2.52
N ILE A 439 -13.58 0.41 -3.23
CA ILE A 439 -14.75 1.20 -2.85
C ILE A 439 -15.50 0.60 -1.66
N LYS A 440 -15.64 -0.74 -1.58
CA LYS A 440 -16.23 -1.40 -0.41
C LYS A 440 -15.43 -1.14 0.86
N GLU A 441 -14.11 -1.05 0.76
CA GLU A 441 -13.24 -0.71 1.91
C GLU A 441 -13.31 0.78 2.29
N ALA A 442 -13.76 1.66 1.38
CA ALA A 442 -13.83 3.10 1.60
C ALA A 442 -15.10 3.59 2.34
N ASP A 443 -16.06 2.69 2.65
CA ASP A 443 -17.37 2.98 3.31
C ASP A 443 -18.23 4.02 2.53
N PRO A 444 -19.42 4.49 3.00
CA PRO A 444 -20.31 5.31 2.18
C PRO A 444 -19.67 6.61 1.71
N ILE A 445 -19.62 6.76 0.39
CA ILE A 445 -19.02 7.92 -0.25
C ILE A 445 -20.02 9.07 -0.28
N ASP A 446 -19.72 10.16 0.43
CA ASP A 446 -20.51 11.40 0.37
C ASP A 446 -20.28 12.15 -0.94
N VAL A 447 -19.03 12.23 -1.38
CA VAL A 447 -18.59 12.93 -2.58
C VAL A 447 -17.62 12.05 -3.35
N LEU A 448 -18.04 11.57 -4.52
CA LEU A 448 -17.21 10.81 -5.45
C LEU A 448 -16.64 11.74 -6.50
N VAL A 449 -15.31 11.87 -6.59
CA VAL A 449 -14.65 12.64 -7.65
C VAL A 449 -13.94 11.68 -8.62
N VAL A 450 -14.50 11.53 -9.82
CA VAL A 450 -13.97 10.69 -10.89
C VAL A 450 -13.04 11.55 -11.76
N ASN A 451 -11.75 11.57 -11.40
CA ASN A 451 -10.75 12.46 -11.98
C ASN A 451 -9.71 11.77 -12.88
N HIS A 452 -9.74 10.44 -12.99
CA HIS A 452 -8.72 9.73 -13.75
C HIS A 452 -8.84 10.00 -15.25
N GLY A 453 -7.70 9.96 -15.93
CA GLY A 453 -7.68 9.89 -17.39
C GLY A 453 -6.33 10.17 -18.01
N VAL A 454 -6.18 9.68 -19.23
CA VAL A 454 -5.00 9.79 -20.08
C VAL A 454 -5.39 10.43 -21.41
N TYR A 455 -4.43 11.02 -22.10
CA TYR A 455 -4.64 11.60 -23.42
C TYR A 455 -3.39 11.42 -24.28
N TYR A 456 -3.61 11.27 -25.58
CA TYR A 456 -2.56 11.25 -26.59
C TYR A 456 -2.99 12.17 -27.73
N MET A 457 -2.13 13.13 -28.07
CA MET A 457 -2.39 14.11 -29.11
C MET A 457 -1.76 13.63 -30.41
N GLU A 458 -2.59 13.09 -31.29
CA GLU A 458 -2.14 12.48 -32.53
C GLU A 458 -3.28 12.49 -33.55
N GLU A 459 -2.95 12.47 -34.84
CA GLU A 459 -3.96 12.30 -35.88
C GLU A 459 -4.57 10.90 -35.81
N PHE A 460 -5.87 10.81 -36.11
CA PHE A 460 -6.62 9.57 -35.94
C PHE A 460 -6.05 8.40 -36.77
N GLU A 461 -5.49 8.70 -37.96
CA GLU A 461 -4.91 7.69 -38.85
C GLU A 461 -3.59 7.10 -38.33
N THR A 462 -2.77 7.88 -37.62
CA THR A 462 -1.45 7.45 -37.16
C THR A 462 -1.49 6.83 -35.77
N GLN A 463 -2.54 7.11 -34.99
CA GLN A 463 -2.69 6.63 -33.63
C GLN A 463 -2.92 5.10 -33.58
N GLY A 464 -2.15 4.40 -32.75
CA GLY A 464 -2.26 2.95 -32.57
C GLY A 464 -3.56 2.53 -31.85
N LEU A 465 -4.18 1.43 -32.28
CA LEU A 465 -5.44 0.92 -31.72
C LEU A 465 -5.33 0.56 -30.22
N ASP A 466 -4.17 0.13 -29.77
CA ASP A 466 -3.85 -0.17 -28.37
C ASP A 466 -3.88 1.08 -27.49
N VAL A 467 -3.35 2.20 -28.01
CA VAL A 467 -3.39 3.52 -27.37
C VAL A 467 -4.82 4.04 -27.33
N MET A 468 -5.57 3.88 -28.43
CA MET A 468 -7.00 4.23 -28.49
C MET A 468 -7.81 3.45 -27.45
N LYS A 469 -7.60 2.12 -27.38
CA LYS A 469 -8.26 1.25 -26.41
C LYS A 469 -7.92 1.65 -24.99
N THR A 470 -6.65 1.94 -24.71
CA THR A 470 -6.21 2.41 -23.38
C THR A 470 -6.91 3.70 -22.97
N MET A 471 -7.05 4.68 -23.87
CA MET A 471 -7.80 5.90 -23.57
C MET A 471 -9.27 5.62 -23.26
N ILE A 472 -9.93 4.74 -24.01
CA ILE A 472 -11.33 4.35 -23.76
C ILE A 472 -11.45 3.61 -22.42
N ASP A 473 -10.58 2.62 -22.19
CA ASP A 473 -10.60 1.76 -21.02
C ASP A 473 -10.35 2.59 -19.74
N VAL A 474 -9.41 3.53 -19.76
CA VAL A 474 -9.13 4.39 -18.62
C VAL A 474 -10.20 5.47 -18.48
N ASN A 475 -10.39 6.34 -19.48
CA ASN A 475 -11.19 7.56 -19.33
C ASN A 475 -12.68 7.25 -19.17
N LEU A 476 -13.20 6.28 -19.93
CA LEU A 476 -14.64 6.02 -20.01
C LEU A 476 -15.02 4.76 -19.22
N MET A 477 -14.47 3.60 -19.57
CA MET A 477 -14.80 2.35 -18.86
C MET A 477 -14.39 2.42 -17.38
N GLY A 478 -13.24 3.02 -17.07
CA GLY A 478 -12.82 3.23 -15.68
C GLY A 478 -13.79 4.12 -14.91
N SER A 479 -14.38 5.12 -15.57
CA SER A 479 -15.42 5.95 -14.96
C SER A 479 -16.70 5.16 -14.70
N PHE A 480 -17.09 4.27 -15.62
CA PHE A 480 -18.20 3.35 -15.39
C PHE A 480 -17.93 2.43 -14.20
N ASN A 481 -16.72 1.85 -14.12
CA ASN A 481 -16.36 0.92 -13.04
C ASN A 481 -16.44 1.60 -11.67
N VAL A 482 -15.83 2.79 -11.54
CA VAL A 482 -15.81 3.57 -10.30
C VAL A 482 -17.21 3.97 -9.86
N ILE A 483 -18.02 4.53 -10.76
CA ILE A 483 -19.40 4.92 -10.43
C ILE A 483 -20.24 3.69 -10.09
N LYS A 484 -20.15 2.63 -10.89
CA LYS A 484 -20.96 1.41 -10.69
C LYS A 484 -20.67 0.74 -9.36
N ALA A 485 -19.40 0.71 -8.93
CA ALA A 485 -19.02 0.20 -7.63
C ALA A 485 -19.46 1.11 -6.47
N ALA A 486 -19.34 2.43 -6.62
CA ALA A 486 -19.68 3.39 -5.57
C ALA A 486 -21.19 3.55 -5.37
N LEU A 487 -21.94 3.52 -6.46
CA LEU A 487 -23.33 3.98 -6.47
C LEU A 487 -24.26 3.20 -5.53
N PRO A 488 -24.19 1.86 -5.39
CA PRO A 488 -24.97 1.14 -4.39
C PRO A 488 -24.72 1.67 -2.98
N LEU A 489 -23.45 1.84 -2.60
CA LEU A 489 -23.06 2.36 -1.28
C LEU A 489 -23.52 3.80 -1.06
N MET A 490 -23.54 4.63 -2.10
CA MET A 490 -24.07 5.99 -2.03
C MET A 490 -25.60 6.02 -1.85
N LYS A 491 -26.33 5.06 -2.44
CA LYS A 491 -27.80 4.98 -2.36
C LYS A 491 -28.30 4.42 -1.03
N ASP A 492 -27.56 3.47 -0.48
CA ASP A 492 -27.91 2.74 0.73
C ASP A 492 -27.49 3.47 2.03
N ARG A 493 -27.04 4.72 1.91
CA ARG A 493 -26.72 5.60 3.04
C ARG A 493 -27.92 5.75 3.99
N GLU A 494 -27.65 5.56 5.28
CA GLU A 494 -28.59 5.87 6.37
C GLU A 494 -28.87 7.37 6.45
N ASP A 495 -27.82 8.16 6.27
CA ASP A 495 -27.89 9.62 6.17
C ASP A 495 -28.38 10.07 4.78
N LYS A 496 -29.50 10.80 4.75
CA LYS A 496 -30.14 11.31 3.52
C LYS A 496 -29.67 12.71 3.11
N ARG A 497 -28.59 13.24 3.71
CA ARG A 497 -27.94 14.48 3.23
C ARG A 497 -27.53 14.34 1.76
N PRO A 498 -27.49 15.46 1.00
CA PRO A 498 -27.14 15.41 -0.42
C PRO A 498 -25.76 14.78 -0.63
N ALA A 499 -25.66 13.81 -1.53
CA ALA A 499 -24.39 13.26 -1.99
C ALA A 499 -23.99 13.91 -3.32
N SER A 500 -22.75 13.72 -3.76
CA SER A 500 -22.30 14.24 -5.06
C SER A 500 -21.39 13.29 -5.82
N ILE A 501 -21.59 13.21 -7.14
CA ILE A 501 -20.66 12.58 -8.08
C ILE A 501 -20.14 13.68 -9.00
N ALA A 502 -18.82 13.81 -9.11
CA ALA A 502 -18.16 14.80 -9.93
C ALA A 502 -17.33 14.10 -11.01
N LEU A 503 -17.64 14.36 -12.28
CA LEU A 503 -16.92 13.80 -13.42
C LEU A 503 -15.97 14.84 -14.01
N MET A 504 -14.67 14.54 -14.01
CA MET A 504 -13.69 15.38 -14.69
C MET A 504 -13.72 15.07 -16.19
N SER A 505 -14.31 15.97 -16.97
CA SER A 505 -14.27 15.91 -18.44
C SER A 505 -13.14 16.79 -18.96
N SER A 506 -13.41 17.62 -19.95
CA SER A 506 -12.47 18.57 -20.57
C SER A 506 -13.26 19.54 -21.44
N MET A 507 -12.74 20.72 -21.73
CA MET A 507 -13.27 21.53 -22.85
C MET A 507 -13.36 20.72 -24.17
N ALA A 508 -12.49 19.73 -24.37
CA ALA A 508 -12.56 18.79 -25.50
C ALA A 508 -13.78 17.85 -25.47
N GLY A 509 -14.49 17.77 -24.35
CA GLY A 509 -15.79 17.09 -24.21
C GLY A 509 -16.99 17.99 -24.55
N GLN A 510 -16.74 19.24 -24.95
CA GLN A 510 -17.76 20.21 -25.37
C GLN A 510 -17.62 20.57 -26.85
N ALA A 511 -16.38 20.69 -27.34
CA ALA A 511 -16.07 20.92 -28.74
C ALA A 511 -14.87 20.07 -29.16
N GLY A 512 -14.96 19.41 -30.33
CA GLY A 512 -13.86 18.62 -30.87
C GLY A 512 -12.66 19.48 -31.26
N ILE A 513 -11.46 18.99 -30.97
CA ILE A 513 -10.19 19.66 -31.26
C ILE A 513 -9.38 18.79 -32.23
N TYR A 514 -8.74 19.41 -33.22
CA TYR A 514 -7.84 18.71 -34.14
C TYR A 514 -6.73 17.98 -33.38
N GLY A 515 -6.46 16.72 -33.74
CA GLY A 515 -5.47 15.88 -33.06
C GLY A 515 -5.94 15.28 -31.71
N PHE A 516 -7.21 15.46 -31.33
CA PHE A 516 -7.79 14.87 -30.11
C PHE A 516 -9.00 13.98 -30.41
N ALA A 517 -9.07 13.34 -31.57
CA ALA A 517 -10.28 12.62 -31.99
C ALA A 517 -10.76 11.61 -30.94
N VAL A 518 -9.88 10.70 -30.50
CA VAL A 518 -10.22 9.66 -29.51
C VAL A 518 -10.38 10.24 -28.10
N TYR A 519 -9.48 11.13 -27.68
CA TYR A 519 -9.62 11.79 -26.37
C TYR A 519 -10.94 12.55 -26.25
N SER A 520 -11.29 13.37 -27.25
CA SER A 520 -12.57 14.09 -27.30
C SER A 520 -13.72 13.11 -27.22
N ALA A 521 -13.71 12.02 -28.01
CA ALA A 521 -14.75 10.99 -27.94
C ALA A 521 -14.94 10.43 -26.52
N THR A 522 -13.87 10.14 -25.79
CA THR A 522 -13.97 9.68 -24.39
C THR A 522 -14.58 10.74 -23.45
N ARG A 523 -14.27 12.02 -23.65
CA ARG A 523 -14.76 13.13 -22.81
C ARG A 523 -16.21 13.53 -23.15
N PHE A 524 -16.61 13.43 -24.41
CA PHE A 524 -18.02 13.48 -24.84
C PHE A 524 -18.81 12.29 -24.25
N GLY A 525 -18.20 11.10 -24.18
CA GLY A 525 -18.79 9.94 -23.49
C GLY A 525 -19.13 10.23 -22.03
N LEU A 526 -18.22 10.91 -21.29
CA LEU A 526 -18.50 11.35 -19.91
C LEU A 526 -19.64 12.37 -19.81
N ARG A 527 -19.79 13.25 -20.82
CA ARG A 527 -20.93 14.18 -20.87
C ARG A 527 -22.25 13.46 -21.08
N GLY A 528 -22.31 12.53 -22.04
CA GLY A 528 -23.50 11.71 -22.25
C GLY A 528 -23.86 10.89 -21.01
N LEU A 529 -22.86 10.30 -20.35
CA LEU A 529 -23.02 9.60 -19.07
C LEU A 529 -23.60 10.54 -18.01
N ALA A 530 -23.04 11.73 -17.83
CA ALA A 530 -23.47 12.71 -16.85
C ALA A 530 -24.95 13.10 -17.03
N GLU A 531 -25.34 13.45 -18.26
CA GLU A 531 -26.70 13.92 -18.58
C GLU A 531 -27.76 12.84 -18.40
N ALA A 532 -27.44 11.59 -18.75
CA ALA A 532 -28.33 10.45 -18.54
C ALA A 532 -28.39 10.08 -17.05
N LEU A 533 -27.24 9.89 -16.41
CA LEU A 533 -27.15 9.41 -15.04
C LEU A 533 -27.76 10.40 -14.04
N GLN A 534 -27.62 11.72 -14.24
CA GLN A 534 -28.27 12.72 -13.38
C GLN A 534 -29.78 12.47 -13.24
N GLN A 535 -30.46 12.02 -14.29
CA GLN A 535 -31.90 11.75 -14.26
C GLN A 535 -32.23 10.54 -13.37
N GLU A 536 -31.40 9.49 -13.41
CA GLU A 536 -31.55 8.30 -12.56
C GLU A 536 -31.31 8.61 -11.08
N LEU A 537 -30.46 9.59 -10.79
CA LEU A 537 -30.01 9.92 -9.43
C LEU A 537 -30.90 10.91 -8.66
N LEU A 538 -31.85 11.57 -9.34
CA LEU A 538 -32.72 12.59 -8.72
C LEU A 538 -33.47 12.06 -7.49
N VAL A 539 -33.98 10.83 -7.56
CA VAL A 539 -34.75 10.21 -6.46
C VAL A 539 -33.89 9.86 -5.24
N ASN A 540 -32.56 9.82 -5.41
CA ASN A 540 -31.62 9.43 -4.36
C ASN A 540 -30.95 10.62 -3.67
N ASN A 541 -31.29 11.86 -4.03
CA ASN A 541 -30.62 13.07 -3.53
C ASN A 541 -29.10 13.07 -3.79
N ILE A 542 -28.68 12.49 -4.92
CA ILE A 542 -27.29 12.47 -5.38
C ILE A 542 -27.16 13.45 -6.55
N HIS A 543 -26.38 14.50 -6.36
CA HIS A 543 -26.10 15.48 -7.40
C HIS A 543 -24.96 15.01 -8.30
N LEU A 544 -25.09 15.21 -9.60
CA LEU A 544 -24.01 14.96 -10.53
C LEU A 544 -23.51 16.29 -11.10
N SER A 545 -22.19 16.47 -11.05
CA SER A 545 -21.50 17.61 -11.66
C SER A 545 -20.52 17.12 -12.70
N ILE A 546 -20.46 17.79 -13.85
CA ILE A 546 -19.43 17.60 -14.87
C ILE A 546 -18.56 18.85 -14.98
N ILE A 547 -17.25 18.65 -14.92
CA ILE A 547 -16.26 19.73 -14.91
C ILE A 547 -15.56 19.76 -16.27
N PHE A 548 -15.41 20.97 -16.82
CA PHE A 548 -14.78 21.20 -18.12
C PHE A 548 -13.51 22.06 -17.97
N PRO A 549 -12.40 21.48 -17.48
CA PRO A 549 -11.16 22.22 -17.37
C PRO A 549 -10.57 22.53 -18.75
N PRO A 550 -9.88 23.68 -18.91
CA PRO A 550 -9.03 23.95 -20.06
C PRO A 550 -7.73 23.14 -19.95
N VAL A 551 -6.78 23.42 -20.84
CA VAL A 551 -5.40 22.95 -20.67
C VAL A 551 -4.91 23.38 -19.28
N THR A 552 -4.53 22.40 -18.48
CA THR A 552 -4.18 22.60 -17.07
C THR A 552 -2.70 22.30 -16.86
N GLU A 553 -1.99 23.20 -16.19
CA GLU A 553 -0.60 23.05 -15.79
C GLU A 553 -0.53 22.09 -14.61
N THR A 554 -0.23 20.83 -14.92
CA THR A 554 0.00 19.77 -13.94
C THR A 554 1.50 19.65 -13.68
N SER A 555 1.94 20.17 -12.54
CA SER A 555 3.35 20.16 -12.09
C SER A 555 3.94 18.76 -11.91
N GLY A 556 3.11 17.70 -11.86
CA GLY A 556 3.55 16.31 -11.73
C GLY A 556 3.99 15.63 -13.03
N ILE A 557 3.86 16.28 -14.19
CA ILE A 557 4.20 15.66 -15.49
C ILE A 557 5.72 15.64 -15.77
N GLU A 558 6.48 16.60 -15.25
CA GLU A 558 7.93 16.70 -15.51
C GLU A 558 8.79 15.76 -14.64
N GLN A 559 8.23 15.11 -13.60
CA GLN A 559 9.00 14.33 -12.62
C GLN A 559 8.74 12.82 -12.63
N VAL A 560 7.73 12.35 -13.35
CA VAL A 560 7.40 10.92 -13.44
C VAL A 560 7.81 10.38 -14.80
N GLU A 561 8.95 9.69 -14.89
CA GLU A 561 9.59 9.28 -16.16
C GLU A 561 8.61 8.58 -17.12
N PHE A 562 7.75 7.67 -16.64
CA PHE A 562 6.76 6.95 -17.46
C PHE A 562 5.63 7.85 -18.01
N ILE A 563 5.10 8.77 -17.20
CA ILE A 563 4.07 9.72 -17.66
C ILE A 563 4.70 10.83 -18.50
N SER A 564 5.93 11.23 -18.17
CA SER A 564 6.74 12.16 -18.95
C SER A 564 7.02 11.59 -20.33
N VAL A 565 7.31 10.28 -20.48
CA VAL A 565 7.45 9.66 -21.80
C VAL A 565 6.14 9.76 -22.57
N LEU A 566 4.98 9.41 -21.97
CA LEU A 566 3.70 9.49 -22.68
C LEU A 566 3.26 10.93 -23.03
N THR A 567 3.64 11.92 -22.23
CA THR A 567 3.25 13.34 -22.45
C THR A 567 4.29 14.16 -23.21
N PHE A 568 5.58 13.81 -23.09
CA PHE A 568 6.68 14.33 -23.90
C PHE A 568 6.62 13.72 -25.30
N GLU A 569 6.41 12.40 -25.44
CA GLU A 569 6.05 11.81 -26.72
C GLU A 569 4.73 12.39 -27.25
N ALA A 570 3.70 12.61 -26.42
CA ALA A 570 2.49 13.29 -26.90
C ALA A 570 2.69 14.77 -27.27
N ARG A 571 3.73 15.45 -26.76
CA ARG A 571 4.12 16.82 -27.16
C ARG A 571 4.99 16.83 -28.42
N GLU A 572 5.87 15.84 -28.61
CA GLU A 572 6.68 15.67 -29.82
C GLU A 572 5.85 15.12 -30.99
N ARG A 573 4.95 14.17 -30.73
CA ARG A 573 3.97 13.63 -31.70
C ARG A 573 2.76 14.54 -31.87
N MET A 574 2.63 15.60 -31.07
CA MET A 574 1.57 16.59 -31.26
C MET A 574 1.70 17.18 -32.67
N PRO A 575 0.65 17.09 -33.51
CA PRO A 575 0.70 17.70 -34.82
C PRO A 575 1.05 19.19 -34.69
N GLU A 576 1.99 19.70 -35.48
CA GLU A 576 2.41 21.11 -35.43
C GLU A 576 1.23 22.07 -35.59
N ILE A 577 0.25 21.66 -36.40
CA ILE A 577 -1.01 22.36 -36.56
C ILE A 577 -1.84 22.44 -35.28
N THR A 578 -1.83 21.40 -34.45
CA THR A 578 -2.46 21.41 -33.12
C THR A 578 -1.78 22.41 -32.19
N LYS A 579 -0.44 22.53 -32.26
CA LYS A 579 0.32 23.55 -31.49
C LYS A 579 -0.08 24.97 -31.92
N ILE A 580 -0.25 25.22 -33.21
CA ILE A 580 -0.69 26.52 -33.75
C ILE A 580 -2.12 26.84 -33.30
N ILE A 581 -3.03 25.86 -33.29
CA ILE A 581 -4.42 26.02 -32.86
C ILE A 581 -4.50 26.28 -31.35
N LEU A 582 -3.72 25.55 -30.54
CA LEU A 582 -3.75 25.64 -29.07
C LEU A 582 -2.93 26.80 -28.48
N GLY A 583 -1.91 27.30 -29.19
CA GLY A 583 -0.96 28.32 -28.72
C GLY A 583 -1.56 29.70 -28.37
N SER A 584 -2.88 29.84 -28.42
CA SER A 584 -3.60 31.08 -28.12
C SER A 584 -4.30 31.09 -26.75
N SER A 585 -4.29 29.98 -25.99
CA SER A 585 -5.00 29.89 -24.70
C SER A 585 -4.02 29.72 -23.53
N PRO A 586 -3.99 30.66 -22.55
CA PRO A 586 -3.16 30.51 -21.36
C PRO A 586 -3.69 29.34 -20.51
N GLY A 587 -2.80 28.41 -20.16
CA GLY A 587 -3.13 27.29 -19.27
C GLY A 587 -3.67 27.77 -17.92
N MET A 588 -4.41 26.90 -17.24
CA MET A 588 -4.86 27.13 -15.86
C MET A 588 -4.01 26.34 -14.88
N LYS A 589 -3.73 26.89 -13.70
CA LYS A 589 -3.04 26.16 -12.62
C LYS A 589 -3.96 25.09 -12.01
N THR A 590 -3.40 23.93 -11.69
CA THR A 590 -4.15 22.82 -11.07
C THR A 590 -4.91 23.25 -9.79
N GLU A 591 -4.32 24.11 -8.95
CA GLU A 591 -4.97 24.61 -7.72
C GLU A 591 -6.24 25.42 -8.02
N GLU A 592 -6.25 26.21 -9.10
CA GLU A 592 -7.40 27.02 -9.50
C GLU A 592 -8.55 26.14 -10.01
N VAL A 593 -8.23 25.14 -10.84
CA VAL A 593 -9.20 24.12 -11.29
C VAL A 593 -9.82 23.40 -10.08
N GLY A 594 -9.00 23.01 -9.11
CA GLY A 594 -9.45 22.35 -7.88
C GLY A 594 -10.41 23.23 -7.07
N LYS A 595 -10.10 24.51 -6.88
CA LYS A 595 -10.98 25.46 -6.16
C LYS A 595 -12.34 25.62 -6.86
N ILE A 596 -12.33 25.81 -8.19
CA ILE A 596 -13.56 25.95 -8.98
C ILE A 596 -14.39 24.67 -8.90
N THR A 597 -13.75 23.51 -9.02
CA THR A 597 -14.39 22.19 -8.94
C THR A 597 -15.11 22.01 -7.60
N ILE A 598 -14.42 22.24 -6.49
CA ILE A 598 -15.01 22.08 -5.14
C ILE A 598 -16.15 23.08 -4.92
N GLN A 599 -16.00 24.33 -5.38
CA GLN A 599 -17.08 25.32 -5.27
C GLN A 599 -18.31 24.92 -6.08
N GLY A 600 -18.14 24.43 -7.30
CA GLY A 600 -19.24 23.97 -8.15
C GLY A 600 -19.95 22.73 -7.62
N ILE A 601 -19.20 21.78 -7.04
CA ILE A 601 -19.77 20.61 -6.35
C ILE A 601 -20.61 21.08 -5.15
N LYS A 602 -20.08 22.01 -4.33
CA LYS A 602 -20.80 22.56 -3.18
C LYS A 602 -22.08 23.31 -3.56
N SER A 603 -22.12 23.95 -4.73
CA SER A 603 -23.33 24.63 -5.22
C SER A 603 -24.34 23.69 -5.89
N GLY A 604 -24.04 22.39 -6.00
CA GLY A 604 -24.89 21.42 -6.70
C GLY A 604 -25.04 21.74 -8.19
N SER A 605 -24.07 22.43 -8.78
CA SER A 605 -24.13 22.83 -10.19
C SER A 605 -23.85 21.65 -11.10
N PHE A 606 -24.75 21.40 -12.06
CA PHE A 606 -24.56 20.29 -13.00
C PHE A 606 -23.36 20.52 -13.93
N SER A 607 -23.25 21.72 -14.51
CA SER A 607 -22.14 22.08 -15.40
C SER A 607 -21.20 23.07 -14.69
N ILE A 608 -19.91 22.70 -14.58
CA ILE A 608 -18.88 23.52 -13.93
C ILE A 608 -17.82 23.91 -14.97
N PRO A 609 -18.05 25.01 -15.72
CA PRO A 609 -17.05 25.56 -16.61
C PRO A 609 -15.99 26.39 -15.87
N CYS A 610 -14.75 26.30 -16.33
CA CYS A 610 -13.65 27.13 -15.83
C CYS A 610 -13.50 28.41 -16.66
N ARG A 611 -13.26 29.56 -16.01
CA ARG A 611 -13.08 30.90 -16.63
C ARG A 611 -14.29 31.39 -17.45
N LEU A 612 -14.13 32.55 -18.10
CA LEU A 612 -15.16 33.19 -18.93
C LEU A 612 -15.31 32.52 -20.31
N ASP A 613 -14.20 32.10 -20.91
CA ASP A 613 -14.17 31.38 -22.18
C ASP A 613 -14.80 29.99 -22.05
N GLY A 614 -14.47 29.22 -21.01
CA GLY A 614 -15.14 27.96 -20.74
C GLY A 614 -16.64 28.13 -20.47
N ARG A 615 -17.07 29.21 -19.81
CA ARG A 615 -18.49 29.56 -19.64
C ARG A 615 -19.18 29.86 -20.97
N ALA A 616 -18.53 30.64 -21.85
CA ALA A 616 -19.08 30.95 -23.17
C ALA A 616 -19.24 29.67 -24.02
N VAL A 617 -18.25 28.76 -23.98
CA VAL A 617 -18.32 27.46 -24.65
C VAL A 617 -19.43 26.60 -24.04
N ALA A 618 -19.56 26.55 -22.71
CA ALA A 618 -20.64 25.82 -22.04
C ALA A 618 -22.02 26.34 -22.45
N ILE A 619 -22.23 27.66 -22.55
CA ILE A 619 -23.50 28.23 -23.03
C ILE A 619 -23.73 27.90 -24.50
N ALA A 620 -22.72 28.07 -25.36
CA ALA A 620 -22.84 27.79 -26.79
C ALA A 620 -23.10 26.30 -27.09
N THR A 621 -22.69 25.41 -26.18
CA THR A 621 -22.82 23.96 -26.32
C THR A 621 -23.80 23.33 -25.34
N ALA A 622 -24.58 24.13 -24.59
CA ALA A 622 -25.47 23.64 -23.54
C ALA A 622 -26.47 22.61 -24.07
N GLY A 623 -26.99 22.79 -25.28
CA GLY A 623 -27.96 21.85 -25.87
C GLY A 623 -29.17 21.66 -24.95
N LEU A 624 -29.41 20.42 -24.51
CA LEU A 624 -30.44 20.06 -23.52
C LEU A 624 -29.81 19.60 -22.18
N SER A 625 -28.58 20.01 -21.89
CA SER A 625 -27.95 19.70 -20.61
C SER A 625 -28.82 20.20 -19.43
N PRO A 626 -28.91 19.44 -18.33
CA PRO A 626 -29.68 19.83 -17.14
C PRO A 626 -29.32 21.23 -16.62
N GLN A 627 -30.35 22.03 -16.35
CA GLN A 627 -30.23 23.36 -15.75
C GLN A 627 -31.23 23.52 -14.61
N THR A 628 -30.72 23.80 -13.40
CA THR A 628 -31.54 23.89 -12.18
C THR A 628 -31.85 25.34 -11.79
N SER A 629 -31.23 26.31 -12.46
CA SER A 629 -31.46 27.75 -12.24
C SER A 629 -32.21 28.38 -13.40
N PHE A 630 -33.42 28.90 -13.12
CA PHE A 630 -34.22 29.65 -14.11
C PHE A 630 -33.47 30.85 -14.69
N LEU A 631 -32.68 31.54 -13.85
CA LEU A 631 -31.87 32.67 -14.29
C LEU A 631 -30.78 32.22 -15.28
N MET A 632 -30.06 31.14 -14.97
CA MET A 632 -29.04 30.63 -15.88
C MET A 632 -29.64 30.06 -17.17
N ALA A 633 -30.79 29.39 -17.09
CA ALA A 633 -31.53 28.96 -18.29
C ALA A 633 -31.91 30.15 -19.18
N SER A 634 -32.35 31.26 -18.58
CA SER A 634 -32.67 32.49 -19.33
C SER A 634 -31.42 33.10 -19.98
N ILE A 635 -30.29 33.14 -19.26
CA ILE A 635 -29.00 33.59 -19.79
C ILE A 635 -28.57 32.68 -20.96
N GLU A 636 -28.68 31.37 -20.82
CA GLU A 636 -28.35 30.43 -21.88
C GLU A 636 -29.18 30.68 -23.14
N VAL A 637 -30.51 30.80 -23.00
CA VAL A 637 -31.40 31.07 -24.15
C VAL A 637 -31.06 32.38 -24.85
N VAL A 638 -30.80 33.46 -24.10
CA VAL A 638 -30.49 34.78 -24.67
C VAL A 638 -29.14 34.80 -25.37
N PHE A 639 -28.11 34.17 -24.77
CA PHE A 639 -26.73 34.31 -25.25
C PHE A 639 -26.23 33.13 -26.09
N ALA A 640 -26.92 31.99 -26.13
CA ALA A 640 -26.49 30.81 -26.91
C ALA A 640 -26.27 31.13 -28.38
N GLY A 641 -27.18 31.87 -29.01
CA GLY A 641 -27.04 32.26 -30.42
C GLY A 641 -25.80 33.14 -30.67
N LEU A 642 -25.56 34.12 -29.78
CA LEU A 642 -24.40 35.01 -29.87
C LEU A 642 -23.09 34.24 -29.70
N PHE A 643 -22.97 33.44 -28.64
CA PHE A 643 -21.75 32.67 -28.39
C PHE A 643 -21.53 31.58 -29.44
N ARG A 644 -22.59 30.98 -29.98
CA ARG A 644 -22.48 30.06 -31.12
C ARG A 644 -21.96 30.76 -32.37
N PHE A 645 -22.43 31.97 -32.66
CA PHE A 645 -21.93 32.77 -33.78
C PHE A 645 -20.43 33.08 -33.62
N VAL A 646 -20.00 33.54 -32.43
CA VAL A 646 -18.57 33.76 -32.13
C VAL A 646 -17.76 32.47 -32.28
N ALA A 647 -18.28 31.35 -31.77
CA ALA A 647 -17.62 30.04 -31.90
C ALA A 647 -17.47 29.61 -33.37
N LEU A 648 -18.46 29.87 -34.24
CA LEU A 648 -18.38 29.59 -35.67
C LEU A 648 -17.27 30.40 -36.36
N LEU A 649 -17.10 31.68 -36.00
CA LEU A 649 -16.00 32.51 -36.52
C LEU A 649 -14.63 31.95 -36.13
N LEU A 650 -14.48 31.51 -34.87
CA LEU A 650 -13.25 30.87 -34.40
C LEU A 650 -12.99 29.53 -35.10
N GLN A 651 -14.05 28.74 -35.30
CA GLN A 651 -14.01 27.46 -36.00
C GLN A 651 -13.59 27.62 -37.46
N TRP A 652 -14.17 28.59 -38.19
CA TRP A 652 -13.76 28.90 -39.56
C TRP A 652 -12.32 29.39 -39.65
N ARG A 653 -11.86 30.20 -38.68
CA ARG A 653 -10.45 30.58 -38.60
C ARG A 653 -9.55 29.35 -38.39
N GLY A 654 -9.95 28.42 -37.53
CA GLY A 654 -9.25 27.15 -37.35
C GLY A 654 -9.20 26.33 -38.64
N TYR A 655 -10.32 26.22 -39.36
CA TYR A 655 -10.36 25.53 -40.66
C TYR A 655 -9.46 26.17 -41.71
N ALA A 656 -9.42 27.50 -41.80
CA ALA A 656 -8.50 28.20 -42.69
C ALA A 656 -7.02 27.94 -42.35
N ILE A 657 -6.68 27.83 -41.05
CA ILE A 657 -5.33 27.43 -40.61
C ILE A 657 -5.05 25.99 -41.06
N ILE A 658 -6.03 25.08 -40.89
CA ILE A 658 -5.91 23.68 -41.28
C ILE A 658 -5.68 23.52 -42.78
N GLU A 659 -6.51 24.16 -43.59
CA GLU A 659 -6.37 24.14 -45.04
C GLU A 659 -5.03 24.71 -45.51
N LYS A 660 -4.61 25.85 -44.94
CA LYS A 660 -3.33 26.49 -45.29
C LYS A 660 -2.13 25.62 -44.94
N TYR A 661 -2.14 25.01 -43.76
CA TYR A 661 -1.07 24.11 -43.32
C TYR A 661 -0.99 22.89 -44.23
N ASN A 662 -2.11 22.21 -44.48
CA ASN A 662 -2.16 21.02 -45.34
C ASN A 662 -1.78 21.33 -46.80
N TYR A 663 -2.16 22.50 -47.32
CA TYR A 663 -1.75 22.95 -48.64
C TYR A 663 -0.24 23.18 -48.72
N SER A 664 0.36 23.80 -47.68
CA SER A 664 1.80 24.04 -47.62
C SER A 664 2.63 22.76 -47.47
N HIS A 665 2.18 21.81 -46.65
CA HIS A 665 2.87 20.53 -46.42
C HIS A 665 2.71 19.55 -47.59
N LYS A 666 1.55 19.50 -48.25
CA LYS A 666 1.39 18.70 -49.48
C LYS A 666 2.26 19.21 -50.63
N LYS A 667 2.55 20.51 -50.69
CA LYS A 667 3.44 21.09 -51.70
C LYS A 667 4.91 20.72 -51.46
N GLN A 668 5.32 20.57 -50.20
CA GLN A 668 6.68 20.13 -49.80
C GLN A 668 6.93 18.61 -49.91
N GLN A 669 5.89 17.79 -50.06
CA GLN A 669 6.03 16.33 -50.28
C GLN A 669 6.06 15.94 -51.77
N VAL A 670 5.77 16.88 -52.68
CA VAL A 670 5.70 16.67 -54.14
C VAL A 670 6.87 17.35 -54.88
N GLU A 671 7.63 18.20 -54.21
CA GLU A 671 8.98 18.66 -54.59
C GLU A 671 10.03 17.80 -53.88
#